data_AF-A0A1M2VNQ6-F1
#
_entry.id   AF-A0A1M2VNQ6-F1
#
_cell.length_a   1.000
_cell.length_b   1.000
_cell.length_c   1.000
_cell.angle_alpha   90.00
_cell.angle_beta   90.00
_cell.angle_gamma   90.00
#
_symmetry.space_group_name_H-M   'P 1'
#
loop_
_entity.id
_entity.type
_entity.pdbx_description
1 polymer ?
#
loop_
_entity_poly.entity_id
_entity_poly.type
_entity_poly.pdbx_seq_one_letter_code
_entity_poly.pdbx_strand_id
1 'polypeptide(L)'
;MAGTDAKFPIDMSKLQKLTLDPSKPQLTAEQRAALKNNVQIMRDAIVLFTATGAARGVSGHTGGAFDTVPEVNMLLSLINHSDNYVPILFDEAGHRVATQYLLSAMEGAIPYEHLLHYREANSKLPGHPELGLTPGVKFSSGRLGHVWPWVNGIALANRDKTVFLLGSDGSQQEGNDAEAARLAVAQNLNVKLIIDDNDVTIAGHPSEYMKGYDLAKTLSGHGLKVVTVQGEDLDSLWAGLCEILAHKGPAAVIAKRKMAPGVADIEGTTHGHDVIPVKSAIKYLASRGYPDEMAANILNNIKPNAVPYLYVGSSKENGANRVVFGEAVNLVLDKLSKEEAAKKVMVIDSDLEGSTGLKAIHQKHPEVFVPSGIMERGNFSAAAGFGFDKDKFGVFSTFSAFLEMVISEVTMARLNFCNVLCHFSHSGVDEMADNTCHFGINSFFADNGLADTQSWLYFPADPAQMTAVISRVFFDRGVRFVFSTRSKVPWILKEDGSRFYDENYEFVPGKDEVIAEGTDGYVVSYGDMLYRSWDAVLRVRKEGLNVGLINKPTLNLVDEQIIQKIGKTPFVLVVESLNQKTGLGSKFGTWLLERQLTPRYGYMGTNKEGCGGLTEQIPHQGLDPQFQVRGTAGRTAYARDMSAILIIFSALFLYGVWQVVRNYFVPSALDNIPGPKSSSLISGNAAQMFDRDNAAFLRMLKDTYGPITKFHSFLGARWLHVYDVKAMHTILVKDHELYSRGESTNTSTHLILGPGLLATEGLRHKRQRKMLNPVFSAAHMRNMTPFFHEIVGKLREAIDNRVAAGAKEIDIAGWMSRTALELVGQGGLGHSFDPLTEETTDEYPEAVKALVPTFNTLGFAQTILPFVKYMGPTWLRRKMLDLVPLSNVQRLKNITDLMHERSVEIYKERKTAALRGEESMLNQVAGGKDVMSVLLKANLEADDEDRLPDEELIAQMSTFILAGVDTTSNALARILHLLALNPSVQDKLRTELVEAQAQYGERLPYNELSQLPYMDAVCRETMRIHTPVSFVLREARENTKIPVTEPIRGVDGTMITEVAVPKGTTIFLNTHACNGNKALWGEDAEEWKPERWLSPLPRSLEEARIPGIYANLMTFGAGSFSCIGFKFSQLEMKVVLSTLVRSFKFDLPEKPITWNFSGVNFPTMDGPDKSKPELFLKIQRVEE
;
A
#
# COMPACT_ATOMS: atom_id res chain seq x y z
N MET A 1 2.56 22.47 33.65
CA MET A 1 3.20 22.03 32.38
C MET A 1 3.35 23.28 31.53
N ALA A 2 4.50 23.45 30.86
CA ALA A 2 4.85 24.66 30.12
C ALA A 2 5.12 24.30 28.66
N GLY A 3 4.89 25.22 27.72
CA GLY A 3 5.06 24.93 26.30
C GLY A 3 4.00 23.98 25.75
N THR A 4 4.40 23.05 24.89
CA THR A 4 3.50 22.11 24.18
C THR A 4 2.88 21.05 25.08
N ASP A 5 3.46 20.78 26.26
CA ASP A 5 2.90 19.84 27.24
C ASP A 5 1.73 20.44 28.07
N ALA A 6 1.36 21.70 27.79
CA ALA A 6 0.24 22.34 28.46
C ALA A 6 -1.10 21.72 28.03
N LYS A 7 -2.09 21.76 28.93
CA LYS A 7 -3.48 21.49 28.54
C LYS A 7 -3.94 22.53 27.53
N PHE A 8 -4.79 22.14 26.59
CA PHE A 8 -5.35 23.09 25.64
C PHE A 8 -6.25 24.08 26.40
N PRO A 9 -5.92 25.38 26.43
CA PRO A 9 -6.51 26.30 27.40
C PRO A 9 -7.80 26.98 26.90
N ILE A 10 -8.12 26.86 25.61
CA ILE A 10 -9.39 27.33 25.06
C ILE A 10 -10.44 26.25 25.33
N ASP A 11 -11.51 26.61 26.03
CA ASP A 11 -12.56 25.68 26.42
C ASP A 11 -13.49 25.36 25.23
N MET A 12 -13.11 24.32 24.48
CA MET A 12 -13.83 23.84 23.31
C MET A 12 -15.22 23.26 23.65
N SER A 13 -15.49 22.92 24.93
CA SER A 13 -16.81 22.44 25.35
C SER A 13 -17.90 23.52 25.31
N LYS A 14 -17.50 24.79 25.20
CA LYS A 14 -18.41 25.94 25.03
C LYS A 14 -18.93 26.10 23.60
N LEU A 15 -18.49 25.28 22.65
CA LEU A 15 -19.09 25.25 21.32
C LEU A 15 -20.55 24.83 21.42
N GLN A 16 -21.43 25.69 20.90
CA GLN A 16 -22.87 25.48 20.93
C GLN A 16 -23.31 24.66 19.71
N LYS A 17 -24.25 23.73 19.92
CA LYS A 17 -24.86 22.99 18.81
C LYS A 17 -25.63 23.97 17.92
N LEU A 18 -25.29 23.97 16.65
CA LEU A 18 -25.87 24.86 15.65
C LEU A 18 -26.67 24.05 14.63
N THR A 19 -27.92 24.45 14.38
CA THR A 19 -28.76 23.88 13.32
C THR A 19 -29.31 25.03 12.48
N LEU A 20 -28.85 25.11 11.24
CA LEU A 20 -29.27 26.09 10.25
C LEU A 20 -30.12 25.42 9.17
N ASP A 21 -31.12 26.15 8.69
CA ASP A 21 -32.07 25.70 7.66
C ASP A 21 -31.92 26.61 6.44
N PRO A 22 -31.35 26.14 5.31
CA PRO A 22 -31.07 26.97 4.16
C PRO A 22 -32.33 27.54 3.49
N SER A 23 -33.53 27.06 3.83
CA SER A 23 -34.80 27.66 3.39
C SER A 23 -35.19 28.94 4.15
N LYS A 24 -34.47 29.27 5.24
CA LYS A 24 -34.72 30.44 6.11
C LYS A 24 -33.52 31.40 6.05
N PRO A 25 -33.59 32.47 5.25
CA PRO A 25 -32.46 33.39 5.05
C PRO A 25 -32.19 34.32 6.25
N GLN A 26 -33.00 34.27 7.31
CA GLN A 26 -32.83 35.09 8.51
C GLN A 26 -32.39 34.21 9.68
N LEU A 27 -31.29 34.61 10.34
CA LEU A 27 -30.85 33.99 11.58
C LEU A 27 -31.74 34.44 12.74
N THR A 28 -32.17 33.49 13.57
CA THR A 28 -32.78 33.79 14.87
C THR A 28 -31.75 34.42 15.82
N ALA A 29 -32.22 35.07 16.89
CA ALA A 29 -31.33 35.67 17.89
C ALA A 29 -30.42 34.60 18.54
N GLU A 30 -30.97 33.41 18.77
CA GLU A 30 -30.27 32.26 19.34
C GLU A 30 -29.21 31.72 18.37
N GLN A 31 -29.56 31.50 17.10
CA GLN A 31 -28.59 31.06 16.08
C GLN A 31 -27.46 32.08 15.90
N ARG A 32 -27.79 33.38 15.89
CA ARG A 32 -26.80 34.45 15.79
C ARG A 32 -25.86 34.47 17.00
N ALA A 33 -26.40 34.31 18.21
CA ALA A 33 -25.60 34.23 19.42
C ALA A 33 -24.68 33.00 19.42
N ALA A 34 -25.19 31.84 19.00
CA ALA A 34 -24.44 30.60 18.88
C ALA A 34 -23.31 30.70 17.83
N LEU A 35 -23.60 31.25 16.65
CA LEU A 35 -22.59 31.51 15.62
C LEU A 35 -21.51 32.45 16.14
N LYS A 36 -21.86 33.59 16.74
CA LYS A 36 -20.87 34.52 17.32
C LYS A 36 -19.98 33.85 18.36
N ASN A 37 -20.56 33.02 19.24
CA ASN A 37 -19.82 32.27 20.24
C ASN A 37 -18.85 31.26 19.59
N ASN A 38 -19.34 30.43 18.67
CA ASN A 38 -18.52 29.40 18.04
C ASN A 38 -17.41 29.99 17.17
N VAL A 39 -17.73 31.04 16.41
CA VAL A 39 -16.74 31.79 15.61
C VAL A 39 -15.62 32.30 16.49
N GLN A 40 -15.96 32.89 17.64
CA GLN A 40 -14.95 33.40 18.55
C GLN A 40 -14.06 32.30 19.12
N ILE A 41 -14.65 31.20 19.62
CA ILE A 41 -13.90 30.08 20.19
C ILE A 41 -12.94 29.48 19.17
N MET A 42 -13.41 29.26 17.94
CA MET A 42 -12.57 28.70 16.88
C MET A 42 -11.45 29.67 16.45
N ARG A 43 -11.73 30.97 16.37
CA ARG A 43 -10.71 32.01 16.10
C ARG A 43 -9.65 32.07 17.21
N ASP A 44 -10.06 32.03 18.47
CA ASP A 44 -9.16 32.01 19.62
C ASP A 44 -8.25 30.77 19.60
N ALA A 45 -8.82 29.60 19.28
CA ALA A 45 -8.08 28.36 19.12
C ALA A 45 -7.05 28.46 18.00
N ILE A 46 -7.46 28.91 16.80
CA ILE A 46 -6.57 29.11 15.65
C ILE A 46 -5.41 30.04 16.03
N VAL A 47 -5.70 31.22 16.58
CA VAL A 47 -4.65 32.18 17.00
C VAL A 47 -3.67 31.54 17.98
N LEU A 48 -4.18 30.82 18.99
CA LEU A 48 -3.31 30.19 19.98
C LEU A 48 -2.38 29.15 19.36
N PHE A 49 -2.94 28.18 18.63
CA PHE A 49 -2.14 27.05 18.20
C PHE A 49 -1.25 27.39 17.01
N THR A 50 -1.67 28.28 16.10
CA THR A 50 -0.78 28.72 15.01
C THR A 50 0.39 29.54 15.57
N ALA A 51 0.18 30.35 16.62
CA ALA A 51 1.25 31.09 17.29
C ALA A 51 2.34 30.19 17.88
N THR A 52 2.05 28.91 18.17
CA THR A 52 3.09 27.94 18.57
C THR A 52 4.12 27.73 17.45
N GLY A 53 3.69 27.82 16.19
CA GLY A 53 4.59 27.79 15.03
C GLY A 53 5.59 28.94 15.07
N ALA A 54 5.10 30.17 15.26
CA ALA A 54 5.95 31.35 15.41
C ALA A 54 6.91 31.22 16.61
N ALA A 55 6.42 30.72 17.74
CA ALA A 55 7.24 30.52 18.94
C ALA A 55 8.36 29.48 18.73
N ARG A 56 8.08 28.44 17.93
CA ARG A 56 9.05 27.39 17.53
C ARG A 56 10.00 27.85 16.42
N GLY A 57 9.76 29.02 15.82
CA GLY A 57 10.54 29.51 14.68
C GLY A 57 10.25 28.77 13.38
N VAL A 58 9.10 28.09 13.27
CA VAL A 58 8.62 27.51 12.01
C VAL A 58 7.63 28.49 11.34
N SER A 59 7.67 28.59 10.02
CA SER A 59 6.70 29.42 9.27
C SER A 59 5.29 28.82 9.36
N GLY A 60 4.25 29.58 9.02
CA GLY A 60 2.86 29.11 8.97
C GLY A 60 1.92 30.21 8.51
N HIS A 61 0.61 29.97 8.61
CA HIS A 61 -0.43 30.90 8.19
C HIS A 61 -1.53 30.95 9.24
N THR A 62 -1.98 32.16 9.62
CA THR A 62 -3.07 32.35 10.59
C THR A 62 -4.28 33.02 9.96
N GLY A 63 -4.09 34.09 9.18
CA GLY A 63 -5.17 34.95 8.70
C GLY A 63 -6.24 34.21 7.91
N GLY A 64 -5.89 33.52 6.81
CA GLY A 64 -6.90 32.88 5.97
C GLY A 64 -7.75 31.81 6.71
N ALA A 65 -7.15 31.05 7.62
CA ALA A 65 -7.90 30.08 8.44
C ALA A 65 -8.79 30.79 9.48
N PHE A 66 -8.34 31.93 10.02
CA PHE A 66 -9.11 32.77 10.93
C PHE A 66 -10.30 33.46 10.24
N ASP A 67 -10.11 33.87 8.99
CA ASP A 67 -11.07 34.61 8.18
C ASP A 67 -12.30 33.78 7.87
N THR A 68 -12.09 32.54 7.42
CA THR A 68 -13.13 31.60 6.96
C THR A 68 -13.94 30.94 8.08
N VAL A 69 -13.63 31.20 9.35
CA VAL A 69 -14.33 30.58 10.50
C VAL A 69 -15.85 30.78 10.49
N PRO A 70 -16.42 31.96 10.17
CA PRO A 70 -17.86 32.13 10.03
C PRO A 70 -18.48 31.16 9.02
N GLU A 71 -17.87 30.99 7.85
CA GLU A 71 -18.31 30.08 6.82
C GLU A 71 -18.18 28.62 7.26
N VAL A 72 -17.03 28.24 7.82
CA VAL A 72 -16.81 26.88 8.34
C VAL A 72 -17.92 26.49 9.33
N ASN A 73 -18.30 27.37 10.26
CA ASN A 73 -19.39 27.09 11.20
C ASN A 73 -20.74 26.86 10.51
N MET A 74 -21.08 27.69 9.53
CA MET A 74 -22.34 27.58 8.79
C MET A 74 -22.37 26.30 7.94
N LEU A 75 -21.27 25.98 7.25
CA LEU A 75 -21.14 24.80 6.39
C LEU A 75 -21.13 23.50 7.21
N LEU A 76 -20.45 23.45 8.35
CA LEU A 76 -20.52 22.32 9.27
C LEU A 76 -21.93 22.10 9.79
N SER A 77 -22.67 23.17 10.09
CA SER A 77 -24.08 23.03 10.48
C SER A 77 -24.91 22.37 9.37
N LEU A 78 -24.64 22.64 8.10
CA LEU A 78 -25.35 22.01 6.98
C LEU A 78 -24.95 20.55 6.82
N ILE A 79 -23.65 20.27 6.77
CA ILE A 79 -23.08 18.93 6.58
C ILE A 79 -23.54 17.98 7.69
N ASN A 80 -23.52 18.43 8.95
CA ASN A 80 -23.84 17.57 10.10
C ASN A 80 -25.34 17.26 10.27
N HIS A 81 -26.23 17.93 9.53
CA HIS A 81 -27.68 17.80 9.69
C HIS A 81 -28.39 17.27 8.44
N SER A 82 -27.67 17.00 7.34
CA SER A 82 -28.29 16.54 6.09
C SER A 82 -27.31 15.76 5.21
N ASP A 83 -27.80 14.67 4.63
CA ASP A 83 -27.07 13.84 3.67
C ASP A 83 -27.02 14.44 2.25
N ASN A 84 -27.67 15.59 2.04
CA ASN A 84 -27.67 16.33 0.76
C ASN A 84 -26.30 16.95 0.43
N TYR A 85 -25.35 16.89 1.36
CA TYR A 85 -24.02 17.46 1.23
C TYR A 85 -22.98 16.35 1.21
N VAL A 86 -21.91 16.53 0.44
CA VAL A 86 -20.72 15.69 0.61
C VAL A 86 -20.12 15.99 1.99
N PRO A 87 -19.82 14.98 2.84
CA PRO A 87 -19.44 15.19 4.23
C PRO A 87 -17.96 15.60 4.40
N ILE A 88 -17.47 16.45 3.50
CA ILE A 88 -16.11 16.95 3.44
C ILE A 88 -16.17 18.44 3.10
N LEU A 89 -15.49 19.26 3.91
CA LEU A 89 -15.29 20.67 3.62
C LEU A 89 -13.94 20.83 2.92
N PHE A 90 -13.96 20.84 1.59
CA PHE A 90 -12.76 21.03 0.80
C PHE A 90 -12.24 22.46 0.96
N ASP A 91 -10.91 22.61 1.03
CA ASP A 91 -10.24 23.90 1.09
C ASP A 91 -9.12 23.92 0.04
N GLU A 92 -9.28 24.80 -0.93
CA GLU A 92 -8.33 24.97 -2.02
C GLU A 92 -7.01 25.57 -1.54
N ALA A 93 -7.08 26.48 -0.58
CA ALA A 93 -5.91 27.11 -0.01
C ALA A 93 -5.34 26.22 1.10
N GLY A 94 -4.58 25.19 0.70
CA GLY A 94 -4.04 24.22 1.65
C GLY A 94 -3.16 24.85 2.75
N HIS A 95 -2.60 26.04 2.52
CA HIS A 95 -1.84 26.74 3.57
C HIS A 95 -2.72 27.15 4.78
N ARG A 96 -4.05 27.17 4.62
CA ARG A 96 -5.06 27.31 5.70
C ARG A 96 -5.30 26.01 6.48
N VAL A 97 -4.34 25.11 6.51
CA VAL A 97 -4.43 23.79 7.16
C VAL A 97 -4.91 23.83 8.62
N ALA A 98 -4.69 24.94 9.31
CA ALA A 98 -5.22 25.19 10.66
C ALA A 98 -6.72 24.89 10.76
N THR A 99 -7.52 25.20 9.73
CA THR A 99 -8.92 24.81 9.65
C THR A 99 -9.08 23.29 9.74
N GLN A 100 -8.38 22.54 8.89
CA GLN A 100 -8.49 21.08 8.83
C GLN A 100 -8.00 20.38 10.11
N TYR A 101 -6.99 20.94 10.79
CA TYR A 101 -6.52 20.42 12.08
C TYR A 101 -7.51 20.68 13.20
N LEU A 102 -8.11 21.87 13.25
CA LEU A 102 -9.15 22.18 14.22
C LEU A 102 -10.37 21.28 14.02
N LEU A 103 -10.78 21.04 12.76
CA LEU A 103 -11.85 20.08 12.43
C LEU A 103 -11.49 18.66 12.87
N SER A 104 -10.27 18.20 12.60
CA SER A 104 -9.80 16.89 13.03
C SER A 104 -9.85 16.73 14.56
N ALA A 105 -9.53 17.78 15.31
CA ALA A 105 -9.63 17.78 16.77
C ALA A 105 -11.09 17.80 17.26
N MET A 106 -11.96 18.57 16.60
CA MET A 106 -13.40 18.61 16.89
C MET A 106 -14.12 17.29 16.59
N GLU A 107 -13.67 16.55 15.57
CA GLU A 107 -14.16 15.22 15.23
C GLU A 107 -13.60 14.12 16.15
N GLY A 108 -12.65 14.46 17.03
CA GLY A 108 -12.00 13.52 17.96
C GLY A 108 -10.93 12.64 17.33
N ALA A 109 -10.50 12.93 16.09
CA ALA A 109 -9.43 12.20 15.42
C ALA A 109 -8.04 12.50 16.03
N ILE A 110 -7.88 13.68 16.61
CA ILE A 110 -6.72 14.08 17.42
C ILE A 110 -7.18 14.82 18.69
N PRO A 111 -6.42 14.79 19.79
CA PRO A 111 -6.73 15.62 20.95
C PRO A 111 -6.42 17.09 20.68
N TYR A 112 -7.12 18.03 21.33
CA TYR A 112 -6.88 19.48 21.15
C TYR A 112 -5.46 19.90 21.57
N GLU A 113 -4.88 19.25 22.56
CA GLU A 113 -3.49 19.44 22.98
C GLU A 113 -2.52 19.20 21.80
N HIS A 114 -2.87 18.30 20.89
CA HIS A 114 -2.03 18.01 19.73
C HIS A 114 -1.84 19.24 18.84
N LEU A 115 -2.83 20.14 18.78
CA LEU A 115 -2.76 21.38 17.99
C LEU A 115 -1.57 22.26 18.40
N LEU A 116 -1.10 22.19 19.66
CA LEU A 116 0.06 22.94 20.13
C LEU A 116 1.38 22.50 19.44
N HIS A 117 1.37 21.35 18.78
CA HIS A 117 2.47 20.84 17.96
C HIS A 117 2.39 21.29 16.49
N TYR A 118 1.65 22.36 16.20
CA TYR A 118 1.49 22.91 14.85
C TYR A 118 2.85 23.06 14.13
N ARG A 119 3.00 22.36 12.99
CA ARG A 119 4.22 22.32 12.15
C ARG A 119 5.48 21.79 12.83
N GLU A 120 5.36 21.18 14.01
CA GLU A 120 6.47 20.53 14.70
C GLU A 120 6.90 19.24 13.97
N ALA A 121 8.20 18.99 13.92
CA ALA A 121 8.73 17.76 13.33
C ALA A 121 8.13 16.51 14.00
N ASN A 122 7.73 15.54 13.19
CA ASN A 122 7.12 14.26 13.58
C ASN A 122 5.78 14.35 14.33
N SER A 123 5.17 15.54 14.44
CA SER A 123 3.83 15.72 15.02
C SER A 123 2.71 15.20 14.14
N LYS A 124 2.97 14.94 12.85
CA LYS A 124 1.94 14.68 11.84
C LYS A 124 0.99 15.87 11.63
N LEU A 125 1.41 17.08 12.00
CA LEU A 125 0.74 18.34 11.66
C LEU A 125 1.63 19.14 10.69
N PRO A 126 1.84 18.67 9.45
CA PRO A 126 2.60 19.41 8.44
C PRO A 126 1.99 20.80 8.16
N GLY A 127 2.62 21.60 7.32
CA GLY A 127 2.11 22.93 6.98
C GLY A 127 0.93 23.00 6.02
N HIS A 128 0.49 21.87 5.46
CA HIS A 128 -0.62 21.72 4.50
C HIS A 128 -1.31 20.36 4.72
N PRO A 129 -2.61 20.20 4.39
CA PRO A 129 -3.31 18.93 4.56
C PRO A 129 -2.65 17.82 3.76
N GLU A 130 -2.38 16.69 4.42
CA GLU A 130 -1.92 15.46 3.77
C GLU A 130 -2.77 14.27 4.21
N LEU A 131 -3.53 13.73 3.25
CA LEU A 131 -4.33 12.52 3.42
C LEU A 131 -3.43 11.35 3.81
N GLY A 132 -3.78 10.67 4.89
CA GLY A 132 -3.02 9.53 5.43
C GLY A 132 -1.91 9.90 6.41
N LEU A 133 -1.50 11.18 6.48
CA LEU A 133 -0.50 11.64 7.45
C LEU A 133 -1.16 12.12 8.74
N THR A 134 -2.08 13.09 8.66
CA THR A 134 -2.78 13.63 9.82
C THR A 134 -4.12 12.91 10.04
N PRO A 135 -4.36 12.29 11.22
CA PRO A 135 -5.66 11.69 11.52
C PRO A 135 -6.78 12.74 11.44
N GLY A 136 -7.87 12.42 10.72
CA GLY A 136 -9.02 13.30 10.52
C GLY A 136 -8.95 14.17 9.26
N VAL A 137 -7.78 14.34 8.66
CA VAL A 137 -7.65 15.04 7.37
C VAL A 137 -8.16 14.14 6.24
N LYS A 138 -9.11 14.65 5.45
CA LYS A 138 -9.87 13.87 4.44
C LYS A 138 -9.36 14.05 3.00
N PHE A 139 -8.40 14.94 2.78
CA PHE A 139 -7.82 15.20 1.47
C PHE A 139 -6.44 15.85 1.58
N SER A 140 -5.65 15.77 0.51
CA SER A 140 -4.40 16.52 0.37
C SER A 140 -4.63 17.78 -0.46
N SER A 141 -4.07 18.92 -0.02
CA SER A 141 -4.04 20.15 -0.82
C SER A 141 -2.77 20.94 -0.53
N GLY A 142 -2.55 22.01 -1.29
CA GLY A 142 -1.47 22.96 -1.00
C GLY A 142 -1.06 23.79 -2.20
N ARG A 143 -0.95 23.17 -3.38
CA ARG A 143 -0.83 23.91 -4.64
C ARG A 143 -2.20 24.50 -4.98
N LEU A 144 -2.25 25.82 -5.14
CA LEU A 144 -3.49 26.52 -5.48
C LEU A 144 -4.00 26.10 -6.86
N GLY A 145 -5.31 26.22 -7.07
CA GLY A 145 -5.97 25.89 -8.33
C GLY A 145 -6.10 24.38 -8.65
N HIS A 146 -5.64 23.48 -7.77
CA HIS A 146 -5.71 22.04 -8.01
C HIS A 146 -6.96 21.38 -7.41
N VAL A 147 -7.59 22.00 -6.41
CA VAL A 147 -8.67 21.36 -5.66
C VAL A 147 -10.00 21.51 -6.39
N TRP A 148 -10.31 22.66 -6.99
CA TRP A 148 -11.58 22.82 -7.71
C TRP A 148 -11.80 21.82 -8.87
N PRO A 149 -10.85 21.60 -9.80
CA PRO A 149 -11.02 20.57 -10.83
C PRO A 149 -11.27 19.18 -10.24
N TRP A 150 -10.63 18.86 -9.13
CA TRP A 150 -10.83 17.59 -8.43
C TRP A 150 -12.21 17.52 -7.77
N VAL A 151 -12.66 18.60 -7.14
CA VAL A 151 -14.02 18.77 -6.60
C VAL A 151 -15.09 18.65 -7.69
N ASN A 152 -14.84 19.13 -8.91
CA ASN A 152 -15.73 18.88 -10.04
C ASN A 152 -15.88 17.38 -10.31
N GLY A 153 -14.79 16.60 -10.22
CA GLY A 153 -14.83 15.13 -10.29
C GLY A 153 -15.68 14.50 -9.18
N ILE A 154 -15.56 15.01 -7.95
CA ILE A 154 -16.36 14.56 -6.81
C ILE A 154 -17.85 14.90 -7.01
N ALA A 155 -18.16 16.10 -7.51
CA ALA A 155 -19.52 16.53 -7.83
C ALA A 155 -20.10 15.72 -9.00
N LEU A 156 -19.28 15.31 -9.97
CA LEU A 156 -19.68 14.39 -11.04
C LEU A 156 -20.05 13.01 -10.48
N ALA A 157 -19.36 12.53 -9.45
CA ALA A 157 -19.66 11.27 -8.78
C ALA A 157 -20.87 11.35 -7.82
N ASN A 158 -21.21 12.56 -7.35
CA ASN A 158 -22.28 12.81 -6.38
C ASN A 158 -23.29 13.84 -6.93
N ARG A 159 -23.90 13.55 -8.09
CA ARG A 159 -24.79 14.48 -8.81
C ARG A 159 -26.03 14.92 -8.02
N ASP A 160 -26.45 14.11 -7.07
CA ASP A 160 -27.57 14.34 -6.16
C ASP A 160 -27.19 15.21 -4.95
N LYS A 161 -25.90 15.43 -4.69
CA LYS A 161 -25.41 16.18 -3.55
C LYS A 161 -24.85 17.54 -3.94
N THR A 162 -24.74 18.41 -2.94
CA THR A 162 -24.03 19.68 -3.01
C THR A 162 -22.62 19.51 -2.50
N VAL A 163 -21.62 20.03 -3.22
CA VAL A 163 -20.21 19.98 -2.79
C VAL A 163 -19.72 21.38 -2.45
N PHE A 164 -19.20 21.57 -1.24
CA PHE A 164 -18.65 22.85 -0.79
C PHE A 164 -17.14 22.90 -1.02
N LEU A 165 -16.67 24.05 -1.52
CA LEU A 165 -15.25 24.36 -1.64
C LEU A 165 -14.97 25.75 -1.08
N LEU A 166 -14.11 25.81 -0.07
CA LEU A 166 -13.50 27.07 0.36
C LEU A 166 -12.43 27.48 -0.66
N GLY A 167 -12.58 28.66 -1.24
CA GLY A 167 -11.62 29.28 -2.14
C GLY A 167 -10.99 30.54 -1.51
N SER A 168 -10.13 31.23 -2.26
CA SER A 168 -9.64 32.57 -1.91
C SER A 168 -9.50 33.42 -3.16
N ASP A 169 -9.45 34.73 -2.97
CA ASP A 169 -8.94 35.66 -3.98
C ASP A 169 -7.64 35.18 -4.65
N GLY A 170 -6.68 34.69 -3.88
CA GLY A 170 -5.45 34.09 -4.39
C GLY A 170 -5.67 32.83 -5.24
N SER A 171 -6.53 31.89 -4.82
CA SER A 171 -6.79 30.66 -5.60
C SER A 171 -7.42 30.97 -6.95
N GLN A 172 -8.32 31.95 -6.99
CA GLN A 172 -9.01 32.36 -8.22
C GLN A 172 -8.11 33.09 -9.24
N GLN A 173 -6.85 33.38 -8.90
CA GLN A 173 -5.87 33.85 -9.88
C GLN A 173 -5.39 32.68 -10.76
N GLU A 174 -5.42 31.44 -10.26
CA GLU A 174 -4.94 30.27 -10.99
C GLU A 174 -5.77 29.96 -12.23
N GLY A 175 -5.10 29.74 -13.36
CA GLY A 175 -5.78 29.46 -14.63
C GLY A 175 -6.61 28.16 -14.61
N ASN A 176 -6.23 27.22 -13.75
CA ASN A 176 -6.94 25.95 -13.61
C ASN A 176 -8.33 26.12 -12.96
N ASP A 177 -8.53 27.15 -12.15
CA ASP A 177 -9.85 27.49 -11.60
C ASP A 177 -10.78 28.03 -12.69
N ALA A 178 -10.25 28.80 -13.65
CA ALA A 178 -11.01 29.22 -14.82
C ALA A 178 -11.38 28.03 -15.73
N GLU A 179 -10.57 26.98 -15.78
CA GLU A 179 -10.92 25.71 -16.44
C GLU A 179 -12.00 24.95 -15.65
N ALA A 180 -11.86 24.87 -14.33
CA ALA A 180 -12.82 24.24 -13.45
C ALA A 180 -14.20 24.93 -13.49
N ALA A 181 -14.24 26.26 -13.53
CA ALA A 181 -15.43 27.08 -13.68
C ALA A 181 -16.23 26.70 -14.93
N ARG A 182 -15.53 26.65 -16.08
CA ARG A 182 -16.12 26.29 -17.37
C ARG A 182 -16.70 24.88 -17.36
N LEU A 183 -15.98 23.91 -16.77
CA LEU A 183 -16.47 22.54 -16.66
C LEU A 183 -17.70 22.46 -15.74
N ALA A 184 -17.66 23.14 -14.58
CA ALA A 184 -18.76 23.14 -13.63
C ALA A 184 -20.04 23.71 -14.25
N VAL A 185 -19.93 24.82 -14.99
CA VAL A 185 -21.05 25.42 -15.72
C VAL A 185 -21.53 24.53 -16.86
N ALA A 186 -20.61 24.02 -17.69
CA ALA A 186 -20.97 23.15 -18.81
C ALA A 186 -21.69 21.86 -18.38
N GLN A 187 -21.33 21.32 -17.21
CA GLN A 187 -21.93 20.10 -16.66
C GLN A 187 -23.05 20.37 -15.65
N ASN A 188 -23.38 21.65 -15.41
CA ASN A 188 -24.33 22.11 -14.39
C ASN A 188 -24.10 21.44 -13.03
N LEU A 189 -22.84 21.40 -12.57
CA LEU A 189 -22.45 20.75 -11.32
C LEU A 189 -22.93 21.56 -10.12
N ASN A 190 -23.43 20.89 -9.09
CA ASN A 190 -23.89 21.54 -7.87
C ASN A 190 -22.73 21.82 -6.89
N VAL A 191 -21.71 22.52 -7.39
CA VAL A 191 -20.55 22.98 -6.61
C VAL A 191 -20.82 24.39 -6.08
N LYS A 192 -20.56 24.60 -4.79
CA LYS A 192 -20.73 25.87 -4.10
C LYS A 192 -19.38 26.37 -3.64
N LEU A 193 -18.92 27.45 -4.26
CA LEU A 193 -17.70 28.14 -3.88
C LEU A 193 -17.99 29.14 -2.78
N ILE A 194 -17.16 29.12 -1.75
CA ILE A 194 -17.16 30.08 -0.67
C ILE A 194 -15.80 30.75 -0.70
N ILE A 195 -15.75 31.95 -1.26
CA ILE A 195 -14.50 32.62 -1.61
C ILE A 195 -14.25 33.73 -0.60
N ASP A 196 -13.13 33.60 0.11
CA ASP A 196 -12.61 34.64 0.98
C ASP A 196 -11.91 35.71 0.13
N ASP A 197 -12.53 36.88 0.03
CA ASP A 197 -12.03 38.06 -0.68
C ASP A 197 -11.52 39.06 0.37
N ASN A 198 -10.33 38.77 0.88
CA ASN A 198 -9.67 39.53 1.94
C ASN A 198 -8.65 40.55 1.41
N ASP A 199 -8.41 40.54 0.10
CA ASP A 199 -7.55 41.41 -0.69
C ASP A 199 -6.08 41.35 -0.23
N VAL A 200 -5.59 40.18 0.18
CA VAL A 200 -4.20 40.00 0.66
C VAL A 200 -3.56 38.72 0.10
N THR A 201 -2.41 38.89 -0.54
CA THR A 201 -1.50 37.83 -0.99
C THR A 201 -0.08 38.06 -0.44
N ILE A 202 0.90 37.25 -0.85
CA ILE A 202 2.28 37.40 -0.37
C ILE A 202 2.91 38.70 -0.91
N ALA A 203 2.65 39.05 -2.17
CA ALA A 203 3.22 40.22 -2.81
C ALA A 203 2.47 41.53 -2.53
N GLY A 204 1.23 41.48 -2.03
CA GLY A 204 0.48 42.69 -1.71
C GLY A 204 -1.03 42.52 -1.78
N HIS A 205 -1.69 43.57 -2.27
CA HIS A 205 -3.15 43.64 -2.42
C HIS A 205 -3.52 43.44 -3.90
N PRO A 206 -4.21 42.34 -4.29
CA PRO A 206 -4.64 42.12 -5.67
C PRO A 206 -5.34 43.33 -6.30
N SER A 207 -6.17 44.04 -5.54
CA SER A 207 -6.87 45.25 -6.01
C SER A 207 -5.92 46.40 -6.41
N GLU A 208 -4.70 46.43 -5.88
CA GLU A 208 -3.69 47.45 -6.17
C GLU A 208 -2.81 47.07 -7.36
N TYR A 209 -2.28 45.83 -7.39
CA TYR A 209 -1.31 45.40 -8.40
C TYR A 209 -1.94 44.77 -9.65
N MET A 210 -3.16 44.21 -9.57
CA MET A 210 -3.94 43.71 -10.71
C MET A 210 -5.09 44.67 -11.06
N LYS A 211 -4.79 45.68 -11.88
CA LYS A 211 -5.83 46.64 -12.32
C LYS A 211 -7.01 45.92 -12.99
N GLY A 212 -8.20 46.11 -12.43
CA GLY A 212 -9.43 45.48 -12.92
C GLY A 212 -9.77 44.14 -12.28
N TYR A 213 -9.02 43.71 -11.27
CA TYR A 213 -9.32 42.52 -10.48
C TYR A 213 -10.69 42.64 -9.79
N ASP A 214 -11.62 41.78 -10.18
CA ASP A 214 -12.99 41.74 -9.66
C ASP A 214 -13.54 40.31 -9.79
N LEU A 215 -13.47 39.56 -8.68
CA LEU A 215 -13.92 38.17 -8.60
C LEU A 215 -15.38 37.98 -9.04
N ALA A 216 -16.25 38.95 -8.72
CA ALA A 216 -17.67 38.84 -9.04
C ALA A 216 -17.88 38.89 -10.55
N LYS A 217 -17.19 39.82 -11.23
CA LYS A 217 -17.19 39.90 -12.70
C LYS A 217 -16.57 38.68 -13.34
N THR A 218 -15.42 38.21 -12.84
CA THR A 218 -14.72 37.04 -13.40
C THR A 218 -15.58 35.79 -13.35
N LEU A 219 -16.13 35.45 -12.18
CA LEU A 219 -16.94 34.24 -12.00
C LEU A 219 -18.30 34.32 -12.70
N SER A 220 -18.94 35.49 -12.68
CA SER A 220 -20.17 35.70 -13.46
C SER A 220 -19.89 35.59 -14.97
N GLY A 221 -18.72 36.04 -15.42
CA GLY A 221 -18.25 35.92 -16.80
C GLY A 221 -18.03 34.46 -17.23
N HIS A 222 -17.67 33.58 -16.31
CA HIS A 222 -17.63 32.13 -16.55
C HIS A 222 -19.01 31.45 -16.53
N GLY A 223 -20.05 32.15 -16.06
CA GLY A 223 -21.43 31.67 -16.04
C GLY A 223 -21.94 31.18 -14.68
N LEU A 224 -21.21 31.44 -13.59
CA LEU A 224 -21.67 31.08 -12.23
C LEU A 224 -22.71 32.07 -11.73
N LYS A 225 -23.63 31.60 -10.88
CA LYS A 225 -24.42 32.49 -10.02
C LYS A 225 -23.51 33.03 -8.91
N VAL A 226 -23.30 34.33 -8.87
CA VAL A 226 -22.44 34.97 -7.86
C VAL A 226 -23.26 35.85 -6.91
N VAL A 227 -22.93 35.78 -5.63
CA VAL A 227 -23.47 36.65 -4.57
C VAL A 227 -22.30 37.23 -3.79
N THR A 228 -22.25 38.56 -3.64
CA THR A 228 -21.23 39.23 -2.81
C THR A 228 -21.84 39.62 -1.47
N VAL A 229 -21.15 39.28 -0.39
CA VAL A 229 -21.59 39.52 0.99
C VAL A 229 -20.50 40.21 1.80
N GLN A 230 -20.87 40.74 2.97
CA GLN A 230 -19.89 41.19 3.97
C GLN A 230 -19.54 40.02 4.88
N GLY A 231 -18.30 39.53 4.85
CA GLY A 231 -17.89 38.29 5.50
C GLY A 231 -17.96 38.30 7.03
N GLU A 232 -17.84 39.47 7.65
CA GLU A 232 -17.98 39.64 9.12
C GLU A 232 -19.41 39.95 9.57
N ASP A 233 -20.34 40.16 8.63
CA ASP A 233 -21.77 40.29 8.91
C ASP A 233 -22.44 38.92 8.74
N LEU A 234 -22.71 38.24 9.86
CA LEU A 234 -23.30 36.90 9.86
C LEU A 234 -24.68 36.83 9.18
N ASP A 235 -25.48 37.90 9.24
CA ASP A 235 -26.79 37.93 8.59
C ASP A 235 -26.61 38.07 7.06
N SER A 236 -25.67 38.93 6.62
CA SER A 236 -25.31 39.08 5.20
C SER A 236 -24.75 37.77 4.62
N LEU A 237 -23.80 37.16 5.32
CA LEU A 237 -23.15 35.92 4.92
C LEU A 237 -24.14 34.75 4.83
N TRP A 238 -24.99 34.57 5.86
CA TRP A 238 -26.00 33.52 5.85
C TRP A 238 -27.03 33.70 4.74
N ALA A 239 -27.51 34.93 4.53
CA ALA A 239 -28.45 35.23 3.44
C ALA A 239 -27.84 34.90 2.07
N GLY A 240 -26.56 35.22 1.84
CA GLY A 240 -25.86 34.86 0.60
C GLY A 240 -25.68 33.36 0.43
N LEU A 241 -25.33 32.63 1.49
CA LEU A 241 -25.25 31.17 1.48
C LEU A 241 -26.61 30.54 1.14
N CYS A 242 -27.70 31.00 1.74
CA CYS A 242 -29.06 30.58 1.38
C CYS A 242 -29.36 30.81 -0.10
N GLU A 243 -28.98 31.98 -0.64
CA GLU A 243 -29.22 32.30 -2.04
C GLU A 243 -28.47 31.36 -2.99
N ILE A 244 -27.19 31.08 -2.75
CA ILE A 244 -26.42 30.16 -3.61
C ILE A 244 -26.86 28.71 -3.46
N LEU A 245 -27.36 28.31 -2.28
CA LEU A 245 -27.90 26.98 -2.02
C LEU A 245 -29.26 26.75 -2.70
N ALA A 246 -30.07 27.79 -2.83
CA ALA A 246 -31.32 27.73 -3.59
C ALA A 246 -31.08 27.63 -5.11
N HIS A 247 -29.92 28.05 -5.60
CA HIS A 247 -29.56 27.93 -7.00
C HIS A 247 -29.20 26.49 -7.39
N LYS A 248 -29.83 25.96 -8.45
CA LYS A 248 -29.49 24.66 -9.03
C LYS A 248 -28.36 24.85 -10.05
N GLY A 249 -27.15 24.38 -9.72
CA GLY A 249 -25.96 24.55 -10.54
C GLY A 249 -24.81 25.23 -9.78
N PRO A 250 -23.71 25.56 -10.46
CA PRO A 250 -22.53 26.12 -9.82
C PRO A 250 -22.79 27.57 -9.38
N ALA A 251 -22.46 27.87 -8.13
CA ALA A 251 -22.66 29.18 -7.55
C ALA A 251 -21.54 29.54 -6.58
N ALA A 252 -21.29 30.84 -6.39
CA ALA A 252 -20.25 31.36 -5.53
C ALA A 252 -20.79 32.44 -4.59
N VAL A 253 -20.42 32.35 -3.31
CA VAL A 253 -20.45 33.48 -2.38
C VAL A 253 -19.05 34.07 -2.33
N ILE A 254 -18.95 35.38 -2.53
CA ILE A 254 -17.72 36.17 -2.36
C ILE A 254 -17.88 36.95 -1.05
N ALA A 255 -17.14 36.54 -0.03
CA ALA A 255 -17.17 37.14 1.30
C ALA A 255 -16.09 38.22 1.41
N LYS A 256 -16.50 39.49 1.33
CA LYS A 256 -15.58 40.63 1.44
C LYS A 256 -15.25 40.91 2.90
N ARG A 257 -13.95 40.98 3.21
CA ARG A 257 -13.44 41.37 4.53
C ARG A 257 -12.01 41.91 4.40
N LYS A 258 -11.40 42.27 5.52
CA LYS A 258 -9.94 42.41 5.60
C LYS A 258 -9.35 41.11 6.13
N MET A 259 -8.12 40.79 5.75
CA MET A 259 -7.36 39.68 6.34
C MET A 259 -7.26 39.82 7.86
N ALA A 260 -7.49 38.74 8.61
CA ALA A 260 -7.41 38.68 10.08
C ALA A 260 -8.22 39.77 10.82
N PRO A 261 -9.54 39.91 10.57
CA PRO A 261 -10.35 41.00 11.10
C PRO A 261 -10.41 40.99 12.62
N GLY A 262 -10.14 42.14 13.24
CA GLY A 262 -10.08 42.27 14.70
C GLY A 262 -8.76 41.83 15.34
N VAL A 263 -7.75 41.42 14.57
CA VAL A 263 -6.38 41.21 15.07
C VAL A 263 -5.55 42.46 14.79
N ALA A 264 -5.58 43.43 15.71
CA ALA A 264 -5.09 44.79 15.51
C ALA A 264 -3.67 44.94 14.92
N ASP A 265 -2.76 43.99 15.16
CA ASP A 265 -1.36 44.09 14.69
C ASP A 265 -1.15 43.58 13.25
N ILE A 266 -2.08 42.79 12.71
CA ILE A 266 -1.95 42.18 11.37
C ILE A 266 -3.18 42.40 10.46
N GLU A 267 -4.25 43.01 10.96
CA GLU A 267 -5.50 43.24 10.21
C GLU A 267 -5.25 43.96 8.87
N GLY A 268 -5.64 43.32 7.78
CA GLY A 268 -5.55 43.86 6.42
C GLY A 268 -4.12 44.07 5.93
N THR A 269 -3.11 43.51 6.59
CA THR A 269 -1.70 43.59 6.17
C THR A 269 -1.27 42.30 5.50
N THR A 270 -0.22 42.34 4.68
CA THR A 270 0.41 41.13 4.13
C THR A 270 1.00 40.21 5.22
N HIS A 271 1.34 40.75 6.39
CA HIS A 271 1.71 39.94 7.56
C HIS A 271 0.55 39.13 8.14
N GLY A 272 -0.70 39.43 7.77
CA GLY A 272 -1.85 38.61 8.09
C GLY A 272 -1.85 37.27 7.35
N HIS A 273 -1.19 37.18 6.19
CA HIS A 273 -0.98 35.92 5.47
C HIS A 273 -0.10 34.95 6.29
N ASP A 274 0.92 35.48 6.96
CA ASP A 274 1.88 34.71 7.75
C ASP A 274 1.28 34.16 9.07
N VAL A 275 2.11 33.43 9.81
CA VAL A 275 1.82 33.00 11.16
C VAL A 275 1.82 34.21 12.09
N ILE A 276 0.80 34.32 12.94
CA ILE A 276 0.69 35.44 13.87
C ILE A 276 1.93 35.52 14.79
N PRO A 277 2.56 36.70 14.94
CA PRO A 277 3.66 36.86 15.87
C PRO A 277 3.24 36.57 17.31
N VAL A 278 4.13 35.96 18.10
CA VAL A 278 3.85 35.58 19.51
C VAL A 278 3.30 36.75 20.33
N LYS A 279 3.91 37.93 20.20
CA LYS A 279 3.47 39.14 20.91
C LYS A 279 2.04 39.54 20.54
N SER A 280 1.72 39.47 19.25
CA SER A 280 0.40 39.80 18.71
C SER A 280 -0.65 38.78 19.14
N ALA A 281 -0.31 37.49 19.19
CA ALA A 281 -1.19 36.44 19.70
C ALA A 281 -1.50 36.60 21.20
N ILE A 282 -0.49 36.90 22.03
CA ILE A 282 -0.69 37.17 23.47
C ILE A 282 -1.60 38.39 23.64
N LYS A 283 -1.31 39.49 22.93
CA LYS A 283 -2.13 40.72 22.98
C LYS A 283 -3.57 40.47 22.53
N TYR A 284 -3.76 39.69 21.46
CA TYR A 284 -5.08 39.29 20.99
C TYR A 284 -5.84 38.52 22.08
N LEU A 285 -5.28 37.43 22.60
CA LEU A 285 -5.95 36.59 23.61
C LEU A 285 -6.23 37.35 24.91
N ALA A 286 -5.32 38.23 25.34
CA ALA A 286 -5.54 39.14 26.47
C ALA A 286 -6.77 40.04 26.25
N SER A 287 -6.88 40.64 25.05
CA SER A 287 -8.02 41.49 24.68
C SER A 287 -9.36 40.72 24.64
N ARG A 288 -9.31 39.39 24.52
CA ARG A 288 -10.48 38.49 24.56
C ARG A 288 -10.87 38.06 25.97
N GLY A 289 -10.14 38.50 27.01
CA GLY A 289 -10.41 38.19 28.41
C GLY A 289 -9.76 36.90 28.91
N TYR A 290 -8.86 36.28 28.13
CA TYR A 290 -8.00 35.21 28.64
C TYR A 290 -6.91 35.81 29.53
N PRO A 291 -6.50 35.15 30.63
CA PRO A 291 -5.42 35.66 31.47
C PRO A 291 -4.12 35.84 30.67
N ASP A 292 -3.42 36.96 30.82
CA ASP A 292 -2.15 37.24 30.12
C ASP A 292 -1.14 36.09 30.28
N GLU A 293 -1.08 35.52 31.48
CA GLU A 293 -0.20 34.39 31.81
C GLU A 293 -0.55 33.10 31.05
N MET A 294 -1.80 32.90 30.60
CA MET A 294 -2.24 31.68 29.91
C MET A 294 -1.49 31.48 28.59
N ALA A 295 -1.59 32.45 27.69
CA ALA A 295 -0.90 32.40 26.41
C ALA A 295 0.61 32.58 26.58
N ALA A 296 1.04 33.46 27.50
CA ALA A 296 2.45 33.70 27.77
C ALA A 296 3.18 32.44 28.28
N ASN A 297 2.57 31.65 29.17
CA ASN A 297 3.17 30.42 29.72
C ASN A 297 3.29 29.30 28.67
N ILE A 298 2.45 29.29 27.64
CA ILE A 298 2.57 28.35 26.53
C ILE A 298 3.62 28.90 25.55
N LEU A 299 3.36 30.06 24.97
CA LEU A 299 4.10 30.57 23.82
C LEU A 299 5.53 30.99 24.16
N ASN A 300 5.79 31.62 25.32
CA ASN A 300 7.14 32.05 25.68
C ASN A 300 8.05 30.89 26.10
N ASN A 301 7.47 29.74 26.45
CA ASN A 301 8.21 28.53 26.85
C ASN A 301 8.49 27.59 25.67
N ILE A 302 7.86 27.78 24.52
CA ILE A 302 8.28 27.14 23.27
C ILE A 302 9.54 27.87 22.79
N LYS A 303 10.58 27.09 22.46
CA LYS A 303 11.86 27.61 21.95
C LYS A 303 12.13 27.04 20.57
N PRO A 304 12.76 27.82 19.66
CA PRO A 304 13.26 27.26 18.41
C PRO A 304 14.30 26.16 18.66
N ASN A 305 14.23 25.11 17.86
CA ASN A 305 15.28 24.09 17.85
C ASN A 305 16.58 24.73 17.36
N ALA A 306 17.60 24.76 18.21
CA ALA A 306 18.93 25.11 17.77
C ALA A 306 19.47 23.98 16.89
N VAL A 307 20.08 24.29 15.75
CA VAL A 307 20.87 23.33 14.99
C VAL A 307 22.22 23.23 15.70
N PRO A 308 22.51 22.14 16.45
CA PRO A 308 23.76 22.06 17.23
C PRO A 308 24.96 21.66 16.36
N TYR A 309 24.73 21.48 15.05
CA TYR A 309 25.66 20.83 14.14
C TYR A 309 26.55 21.85 13.44
N LEU A 310 27.84 21.85 13.79
CA LEU A 310 28.86 22.58 13.04
C LEU A 310 29.32 21.70 11.88
N TYR A 311 29.09 22.14 10.64
CA TYR A 311 29.60 21.48 9.43
C TYR A 311 31.08 21.84 9.26
N VAL A 312 31.95 20.84 9.24
CA VAL A 312 33.39 21.04 8.99
C VAL A 312 33.61 21.26 7.50
N GLY A 313 34.52 22.17 7.14
CA GLY A 313 34.80 22.52 5.73
C GLY A 313 33.93 23.65 5.18
N SER A 314 33.10 24.28 6.01
CA SER A 314 32.30 25.45 5.64
C SER A 314 32.39 26.56 6.68
N SER A 315 32.04 27.79 6.31
CA SER A 315 32.04 28.93 7.25
C SER A 315 30.95 28.80 8.33
N LYS A 316 31.07 29.59 9.40
CA LYS A 316 30.00 29.78 10.40
C LYS A 316 28.90 30.73 9.93
N GLU A 317 29.26 31.61 9.00
CA GLU A 317 28.37 32.59 8.40
C GLU A 317 27.54 31.88 7.32
N ASN A 318 26.24 32.18 7.24
CA ASN A 318 25.32 31.58 6.26
C ASN A 318 24.64 32.65 5.41
N GLY A 319 24.48 32.38 4.11
CA GLY A 319 23.77 33.23 3.16
C GLY A 319 22.58 32.54 2.51
N ALA A 320 21.61 33.31 2.04
CA ALA A 320 20.41 32.79 1.39
C ALA A 320 20.54 32.88 -0.13
N ASN A 321 20.87 31.78 -0.81
CA ASN A 321 21.03 31.75 -2.27
C ASN A 321 19.80 32.31 -3.01
N ARG A 322 18.59 32.08 -2.50
CA ARG A 322 17.36 32.66 -3.07
C ARG A 322 17.32 34.18 -3.01
N VAL A 323 17.88 34.82 -1.98
CA VAL A 323 17.97 36.29 -1.87
C VAL A 323 19.10 36.80 -2.77
N VAL A 324 20.25 36.12 -2.72
CA VAL A 324 21.43 36.45 -3.51
C VAL A 324 21.16 36.35 -5.01
N PHE A 325 20.23 35.50 -5.45
CA PHE A 325 19.74 35.51 -6.82
C PHE A 325 19.30 36.91 -7.27
N GLY A 326 18.46 37.59 -6.48
CA GLY A 326 17.99 38.94 -6.80
C GLY A 326 19.10 39.99 -6.73
N GLU A 327 20.00 39.87 -5.75
CA GLU A 327 21.19 40.73 -5.65
C GLU A 327 22.14 40.56 -6.85
N ALA A 328 22.31 39.32 -7.33
CA ALA A 328 23.15 39.01 -8.47
C ALA A 328 22.52 39.49 -9.79
N VAL A 329 21.19 39.40 -9.93
CA VAL A 329 20.48 40.03 -11.06
C VAL A 329 20.66 41.53 -11.02
N ASN A 330 20.57 42.17 -9.85
CA ASN A 330 20.86 43.60 -9.71
C ASN A 330 22.27 43.95 -10.16
N LEU A 331 23.30 43.16 -9.82
CA LEU A 331 24.66 43.38 -10.30
C LEU A 331 24.80 43.33 -11.83
N VAL A 332 23.93 42.56 -12.51
CA VAL A 332 23.86 42.55 -13.96
C VAL A 332 23.12 43.78 -14.50
N LEU A 333 21.99 44.15 -13.89
CA LEU A 333 21.17 45.29 -14.28
C LEU A 333 21.86 46.64 -14.01
N ASP A 334 22.67 46.75 -12.96
CA ASP A 334 23.46 47.93 -12.60
C ASP A 334 24.45 48.35 -13.70
N LYS A 335 24.77 47.44 -14.63
CA LYS A 335 25.64 47.70 -15.78
C LYS A 335 24.89 48.36 -16.94
N LEU A 336 23.57 48.47 -16.87
CA LEU A 336 22.69 49.05 -17.88
C LEU A 336 22.08 50.38 -17.38
N SER A 337 21.70 51.26 -18.30
CA SER A 337 20.80 52.37 -17.94
C SER A 337 19.40 51.83 -17.63
N LYS A 338 18.57 52.58 -16.89
CA LYS A 338 17.19 52.17 -16.59
C LYS A 338 16.37 51.96 -17.87
N GLU A 339 16.56 52.81 -18.87
CA GLU A 339 15.89 52.71 -20.17
C GLU A 339 16.34 51.48 -20.96
N GLU A 340 17.64 51.16 -20.90
CA GLU A 340 18.18 49.96 -21.54
C GLU A 340 17.70 48.68 -20.83
N ALA A 341 17.69 48.68 -19.50
CA ALA A 341 17.17 47.58 -18.69
C ALA A 341 15.70 47.31 -19.01
N ALA A 342 14.84 48.33 -18.97
CA ALA A 342 13.40 48.19 -19.27
C ALA A 342 13.12 47.69 -20.70
N LYS A 343 14.01 47.97 -21.66
CA LYS A 343 13.88 47.49 -23.04
C LYS A 343 14.33 46.04 -23.21
N LYS A 344 15.35 45.61 -22.44
CA LYS A 344 16.02 44.31 -22.59
C LYS A 344 15.56 43.25 -21.62
N VAL A 345 15.06 43.62 -20.44
CA VAL A 345 14.77 42.68 -19.35
C VAL A 345 13.35 42.91 -18.84
N MET A 346 12.65 41.82 -18.60
CA MET A 346 11.37 41.83 -17.89
C MET A 346 11.35 40.74 -16.84
N VAL A 347 11.04 41.13 -15.61
CA VAL A 347 10.95 40.26 -14.44
C VAL A 347 9.47 40.13 -14.08
N ILE A 348 8.93 38.92 -14.19
CA ILE A 348 7.53 38.64 -13.86
C ILE A 348 7.48 37.84 -12.56
N ASP A 349 6.84 38.42 -11.57
CA ASP A 349 6.62 37.78 -10.28
C ASP A 349 5.33 36.95 -10.27
N SER A 350 5.39 35.82 -9.56
CA SER A 350 4.24 34.92 -9.35
C SER A 350 3.71 34.97 -7.91
N ASP A 351 3.58 36.17 -7.35
CA ASP A 351 3.24 36.41 -5.95
C ASP A 351 4.29 35.85 -4.96
N LEU A 352 5.55 35.76 -5.36
CA LEU A 352 6.59 35.12 -4.55
C LEU A 352 7.83 36.00 -4.39
N GLU A 353 7.70 37.31 -4.57
CA GLU A 353 8.84 38.22 -4.49
C GLU A 353 9.49 38.25 -3.10
N GLY A 354 8.69 38.10 -2.05
CA GLY A 354 9.14 37.99 -0.66
C GLY A 354 9.93 36.72 -0.37
N SER A 355 9.79 35.69 -1.23
CA SER A 355 10.32 34.35 -0.99
C SER A 355 11.43 33.97 -1.94
N THR A 356 11.45 34.48 -3.17
CA THR A 356 12.38 34.05 -4.22
C THR A 356 13.51 35.04 -4.52
N GLY A 357 13.61 36.11 -3.73
CA GLY A 357 14.63 37.16 -3.90
C GLY A 357 14.27 38.25 -4.91
N LEU A 358 13.14 38.12 -5.61
CA LEU A 358 12.71 39.15 -6.55
C LEU A 358 12.44 40.51 -5.88
N LYS A 359 12.12 40.53 -4.58
CA LYS A 359 12.00 41.78 -3.82
C LYS A 359 13.22 42.69 -3.94
N ALA A 360 14.43 42.11 -3.97
CA ALA A 360 15.66 42.89 -4.14
C ALA A 360 15.71 43.56 -5.52
N ILE A 361 15.16 42.90 -6.55
CA ILE A 361 15.08 43.45 -7.91
C ILE A 361 14.00 44.52 -7.97
N HIS A 362 12.80 44.25 -7.47
CA HIS A 362 11.69 45.20 -7.48
C HIS A 362 12.06 46.51 -6.77
N GLN A 363 12.74 46.44 -5.62
CA GLN A 363 13.15 47.62 -4.86
C GLN A 363 14.19 48.48 -5.60
N LYS A 364 15.10 47.86 -6.36
CA LYS A 364 16.23 48.56 -6.99
C LYS A 364 15.95 48.95 -8.45
N HIS A 365 15.28 48.07 -9.19
CA HIS A 365 14.94 48.17 -10.60
C HIS A 365 13.44 47.95 -10.83
N PRO A 366 12.56 48.82 -10.28
CA PRO A 366 11.12 48.71 -10.51
C PRO A 366 10.75 48.85 -12.00
N GLU A 367 11.61 49.45 -12.82
CA GLU A 367 11.38 49.63 -14.26
C GLU A 367 11.35 48.33 -15.08
N VAL A 368 11.91 47.23 -14.56
CA VAL A 368 11.87 45.90 -15.22
C VAL A 368 10.85 44.96 -14.59
N PHE A 369 10.17 45.38 -13.52
CA PHE A 369 9.42 44.49 -12.65
C PHE A 369 7.92 44.54 -12.91
N VAL A 370 7.29 43.36 -13.00
CA VAL A 370 5.85 43.20 -13.20
C VAL A 370 5.28 42.31 -12.10
N PRO A 371 4.51 42.87 -11.14
CA PRO A 371 3.73 42.07 -10.20
C PRO A 371 2.55 41.44 -10.95
N SER A 372 2.49 40.10 -10.97
CA SER A 372 1.54 39.37 -11.82
C SER A 372 0.71 38.32 -11.07
N GLY A 373 0.87 38.18 -9.74
CA GLY A 373 0.06 37.28 -8.91
C GLY A 373 0.23 35.79 -9.18
N ILE A 374 -0.66 34.96 -8.65
CA ILE A 374 -0.53 33.49 -8.54
C ILE A 374 -0.99 32.82 -9.86
N MET A 375 -0.11 32.86 -10.86
CA MET A 375 -0.39 32.41 -12.24
C MET A 375 0.86 31.80 -12.92
N GLU A 376 1.51 30.80 -12.34
CA GLU A 376 2.82 30.30 -12.81
C GLU A 376 2.86 29.99 -14.31
N ARG A 377 1.82 29.33 -14.85
CA ARG A 377 1.75 28.98 -16.29
C ARG A 377 1.68 30.21 -17.18
N GLY A 378 0.86 31.19 -16.80
CA GLY A 378 0.70 32.45 -17.51
C GLY A 378 1.92 33.34 -17.39
N ASN A 379 2.45 33.48 -16.16
CA ASN A 379 3.62 34.30 -15.84
C ASN A 379 4.88 33.76 -16.51
N PHE A 380 5.10 32.44 -16.50
CA PHE A 380 6.17 31.82 -17.26
C PHE A 380 6.03 32.11 -18.74
N SER A 381 4.83 31.92 -19.30
CA SER A 381 4.56 32.14 -20.73
C SER A 381 4.76 33.60 -21.14
N ALA A 382 4.42 34.55 -20.26
CA ALA A 382 4.64 35.97 -20.49
C ALA A 382 6.14 36.33 -20.45
N ALA A 383 6.91 35.74 -19.53
CA ALA A 383 8.36 35.92 -19.47
C ALA A 383 9.03 35.32 -20.72
N ALA A 384 8.57 34.13 -21.14
CA ALA A 384 8.98 33.49 -22.40
C ALA A 384 8.63 34.31 -23.63
N GLY A 385 7.42 34.84 -23.70
CA GLY A 385 6.97 35.71 -24.78
C GLY A 385 7.81 36.99 -24.88
N PHE A 386 8.20 37.59 -23.76
CA PHE A 386 9.11 38.74 -23.77
C PHE A 386 10.49 38.38 -24.33
N GLY A 387 11.00 37.21 -23.95
CA GLY A 387 12.25 36.64 -24.45
C GLY A 387 12.18 36.05 -25.85
N PHE A 388 11.06 36.16 -26.58
CA PHE A 388 10.95 35.69 -27.97
C PHE A 388 11.83 36.50 -28.92
N ASP A 389 12.04 37.79 -28.62
CA ASP A 389 13.05 38.59 -29.32
C ASP A 389 14.45 38.18 -28.88
N LYS A 390 15.35 37.99 -29.85
CA LYS A 390 16.74 37.56 -29.64
C LYS A 390 17.56 38.46 -28.70
N ASP A 391 17.15 39.72 -28.54
CA ASP A 391 17.85 40.74 -27.74
C ASP A 391 17.11 41.06 -26.42
N LYS A 392 16.05 40.30 -26.09
CA LYS A 392 15.26 40.45 -24.86
C LYS A 392 15.33 39.20 -23.99
N PHE A 393 15.20 39.39 -22.69
CA PHE A 393 15.38 38.36 -21.67
C PHE A 393 14.28 38.43 -20.63
N GLY A 394 13.47 37.38 -20.57
CA GLY A 394 12.51 37.18 -19.48
C GLY A 394 13.20 36.62 -18.24
N VAL A 395 12.75 37.05 -17.06
CA VAL A 395 13.08 36.45 -15.77
C VAL A 395 11.78 35.99 -15.12
N PHE A 396 11.72 34.71 -14.81
CA PHE A 396 10.61 34.07 -14.12
C PHE A 396 11.13 33.45 -12.83
N SER A 397 10.40 33.59 -11.74
CA SER A 397 10.81 33.02 -10.45
C SER A 397 9.61 32.46 -9.70
N THR A 398 9.75 31.24 -9.18
CA THR A 398 8.73 30.57 -8.37
C THR A 398 9.36 29.51 -7.45
N PHE A 399 8.55 28.75 -6.72
CA PHE A 399 9.01 27.59 -5.96
C PHE A 399 9.30 26.42 -6.90
N SER A 400 10.34 25.66 -6.60
CA SER A 400 10.73 24.49 -7.38
C SER A 400 9.67 23.39 -7.36
N ALA A 401 8.74 23.39 -6.40
CA ALA A 401 7.57 22.52 -6.42
C ALA A 401 6.59 22.85 -7.57
N PHE A 402 6.55 24.11 -8.01
CA PHE A 402 5.65 24.59 -9.06
C PHE A 402 6.28 24.49 -10.46
N LEU A 403 7.52 24.01 -10.57
CA LEU A 403 8.12 23.62 -11.86
C LEU A 403 7.22 22.66 -12.63
N GLU A 404 6.57 21.72 -11.91
CA GLU A 404 5.66 20.75 -12.49
C GLU A 404 4.48 21.37 -13.24
N MET A 405 4.02 22.55 -12.80
CA MET A 405 2.91 23.26 -13.42
C MET A 405 3.28 23.86 -14.78
N VAL A 406 4.56 24.18 -14.99
CA VAL A 406 5.04 24.91 -16.17
C VAL A 406 5.80 24.05 -17.18
N ILE A 407 5.83 22.72 -17.01
CA ILE A 407 6.58 21.80 -17.89
C ILE A 407 6.12 21.93 -19.35
N SER A 408 4.81 22.06 -19.58
CA SER A 408 4.25 22.21 -20.92
C SER A 408 4.70 23.53 -21.57
N GLU A 409 4.67 24.60 -20.80
CA GLU A 409 5.04 25.94 -21.21
C GLU A 409 6.55 26.03 -21.48
N VAL A 410 7.37 25.35 -20.65
CA VAL A 410 8.81 25.18 -20.86
C VAL A 410 9.10 24.51 -22.20
N THR A 411 8.36 23.45 -22.55
CA THR A 411 8.48 22.81 -23.87
C THR A 411 8.17 23.79 -24.99
N MET A 412 7.11 24.59 -24.87
CA MET A 412 6.75 25.58 -25.88
C MET A 412 7.78 26.72 -25.97
N ALA A 413 8.35 27.17 -24.86
CA ALA A 413 9.40 28.18 -24.85
C ALA A 413 10.65 27.72 -25.62
N ARG A 414 11.02 26.44 -25.51
CA ARG A 414 12.12 25.84 -26.30
C ARG A 414 11.83 25.82 -27.79
N LEU A 415 10.65 25.34 -28.16
CA LEU A 415 10.23 25.28 -29.57
C LEU A 415 10.19 26.67 -30.23
N ASN A 416 9.97 27.71 -29.42
CA ASN A 416 9.96 29.10 -29.88
C ASN A 416 11.30 29.84 -29.65
N PHE A 417 12.36 29.13 -29.24
CA PHE A 417 13.70 29.70 -28.99
C PHE A 417 13.71 30.90 -28.03
N CYS A 418 12.78 30.92 -27.06
CA CYS A 418 12.64 31.99 -26.09
C CYS A 418 13.84 32.07 -25.14
N ASN A 419 14.25 33.30 -24.80
CA ASN A 419 15.28 33.59 -23.81
C ASN A 419 14.66 33.84 -22.42
N VAL A 420 14.59 32.80 -21.58
CA VAL A 420 14.07 32.92 -20.19
C VAL A 420 15.03 32.39 -19.13
N LEU A 421 15.36 33.24 -18.16
CA LEU A 421 16.02 32.84 -16.92
C LEU A 421 14.94 32.46 -15.90
N CYS A 422 14.91 31.18 -15.54
CA CYS A 422 13.93 30.62 -14.61
C CYS A 422 14.63 30.36 -13.27
N HIS A 423 14.15 30.99 -12.20
CA HIS A 423 14.62 30.73 -10.84
C HIS A 423 13.59 29.91 -10.08
N PHE A 424 13.98 28.68 -9.72
CA PHE A 424 13.18 27.76 -8.94
C PHE A 424 13.79 27.68 -7.53
N SER A 425 13.33 28.57 -6.66
CA SER A 425 13.73 28.59 -5.25
C SER A 425 13.12 27.43 -4.47
N HIS A 426 13.43 27.28 -3.18
CA HIS A 426 12.81 26.24 -2.34
C HIS A 426 13.03 24.81 -2.88
N SER A 427 14.12 24.59 -3.62
CA SER A 427 14.51 23.27 -4.11
C SER A 427 15.04 22.39 -2.96
N GLY A 428 14.78 21.09 -3.05
CA GLY A 428 15.07 20.12 -1.99
C GLY A 428 14.02 20.10 -0.89
N VAL A 429 14.45 19.72 0.31
CA VAL A 429 13.58 19.52 1.50
C VAL A 429 14.05 20.29 2.73
N ASP A 430 15.21 20.94 2.66
CA ASP A 430 15.82 21.60 3.82
C ASP A 430 15.05 22.88 4.21
N GLU A 431 14.90 23.07 5.51
CA GLU A 431 14.06 24.11 6.10
C GLU A 431 12.62 24.16 5.56
N MET A 432 12.00 23.02 5.20
CA MET A 432 10.66 22.97 4.60
C MET A 432 9.59 22.41 5.56
N ALA A 433 8.88 23.32 6.23
CA ALA A 433 7.76 22.98 7.15
C ALA A 433 6.42 22.78 6.44
N ASP A 434 6.33 23.10 5.15
CA ASP A 434 5.07 23.17 4.43
C ASP A 434 4.41 21.81 4.23
N ASN A 435 5.06 20.84 3.58
CA ASN A 435 4.71 19.41 3.49
C ASN A 435 5.40 18.80 2.25
N THR A 436 5.06 17.57 1.89
CA THR A 436 5.58 16.87 0.72
C THR A 436 5.18 17.55 -0.60
N CYS A 437 4.00 18.19 -0.71
CA CYS A 437 3.58 18.82 -1.97
C CYS A 437 4.36 20.10 -2.31
N HIS A 438 5.07 20.67 -1.35
CA HIS A 438 5.97 21.83 -1.50
C HIS A 438 7.46 21.44 -1.58
N PHE A 439 7.79 20.15 -1.58
CA PHE A 439 9.15 19.69 -1.83
C PHE A 439 9.55 19.99 -3.27
N GLY A 440 10.57 20.82 -3.44
CA GLY A 440 11.14 21.19 -4.74
C GLY A 440 12.09 20.12 -5.28
N ILE A 441 11.59 18.89 -5.42
CA ILE A 441 12.42 17.68 -5.61
C ILE A 441 12.47 17.17 -7.05
N ASN A 442 11.67 17.73 -7.97
CA ASN A 442 11.56 17.28 -9.35
C ASN A 442 12.26 18.23 -10.35
N SER A 443 13.38 18.85 -9.98
CA SER A 443 14.12 19.80 -10.83
C SER A 443 14.48 19.25 -12.21
N PHE A 444 14.71 17.94 -12.33
CA PHE A 444 15.03 17.27 -13.59
C PHE A 444 13.84 17.13 -14.55
N PHE A 445 12.62 17.48 -14.16
CA PHE A 445 11.53 17.69 -15.11
C PHE A 445 11.78 18.89 -16.02
N ALA A 446 12.62 19.85 -15.59
CA ALA A 446 13.13 20.87 -16.48
C ALA A 446 14.05 20.27 -17.56
N ASP A 447 14.60 19.08 -17.39
CA ASP A 447 15.43 18.40 -18.39
C ASP A 447 14.60 17.46 -19.28
N ASN A 448 13.51 18.00 -19.84
CA ASN A 448 12.58 17.33 -20.76
C ASN A 448 12.69 17.83 -22.21
N GLY A 449 13.79 18.50 -22.56
CA GLY A 449 14.08 18.95 -23.92
C GLY A 449 14.71 17.85 -24.79
N LEU A 450 14.76 18.09 -26.11
CA LEU A 450 15.55 17.26 -27.02
C LEU A 450 17.04 17.52 -26.82
N ALA A 451 17.89 16.55 -27.18
CA ALA A 451 19.33 16.61 -26.95
C ALA A 451 20.05 17.76 -27.70
N ASP A 452 19.43 18.31 -28.75
CA ASP A 452 19.91 19.46 -29.52
C ASP A 452 19.45 20.82 -28.95
N THR A 453 18.63 20.81 -27.89
CA THR A 453 18.11 22.02 -27.27
C THR A 453 19.02 22.48 -26.12
N GLN A 454 19.43 23.75 -26.15
CA GLN A 454 20.16 24.35 -25.02
C GLN A 454 19.19 24.65 -23.86
N SER A 455 19.22 23.79 -22.85
CA SER A 455 18.49 23.99 -21.61
C SER A 455 19.28 23.45 -20.46
N TRP A 456 19.80 24.33 -19.61
CA TRP A 456 20.76 23.95 -18.58
C TRP A 456 20.18 24.17 -17.20
N LEU A 457 20.45 23.21 -16.33
CA LEU A 457 19.98 23.17 -14.95
C LEU A 457 21.14 23.54 -14.04
N TYR A 458 21.09 24.73 -13.45
CA TYR A 458 22.11 25.28 -12.57
C TYR A 458 21.71 25.18 -11.10
N PHE A 459 22.58 24.69 -10.23
CA PHE A 459 22.32 24.62 -8.79
C PHE A 459 23.54 25.09 -8.00
N PRO A 460 23.64 26.40 -7.71
CA PRO A 460 24.77 26.97 -6.98
C PRO A 460 24.84 26.48 -5.54
N ALA A 461 26.05 26.17 -5.07
CA ALA A 461 26.33 25.63 -3.75
C ALA A 461 26.32 26.69 -2.63
N ASP A 462 26.77 27.91 -2.93
CA ASP A 462 26.83 29.01 -1.95
C ASP A 462 26.56 30.40 -2.58
N PRO A 463 26.47 31.48 -1.78
CA PRO A 463 26.18 32.83 -2.26
C PRO A 463 27.16 33.36 -3.31
N ALA A 464 28.45 33.06 -3.17
CA ALA A 464 29.46 33.52 -4.10
C ALA A 464 29.32 32.79 -5.44
N GLN A 465 29.06 31.47 -5.41
CA GLN A 465 28.76 30.72 -6.63
C GLN A 465 27.45 31.18 -7.29
N MET A 466 26.40 31.50 -6.52
CA MET A 466 25.15 32.06 -7.07
C MET A 466 25.41 33.34 -7.86
N THR A 467 26.19 34.27 -7.28
CA THR A 467 26.56 35.52 -7.95
C THR A 467 27.33 35.27 -9.24
N ALA A 468 28.30 34.36 -9.23
CA ALA A 468 29.08 33.99 -10.41
C ALA A 468 28.25 33.32 -11.50
N VAL A 469 27.34 32.41 -11.12
CA VAL A 469 26.42 31.74 -12.06
C VAL A 469 25.54 32.76 -12.76
N ILE A 470 24.85 33.62 -12.01
CA ILE A 470 23.97 34.64 -12.61
C ILE A 470 24.77 35.62 -13.47
N SER A 471 25.91 36.11 -12.99
CA SER A 471 26.76 37.03 -13.76
C SER A 471 27.20 36.44 -15.09
N ARG A 472 27.39 35.12 -15.16
CA ARG A 472 27.82 34.41 -16.37
C ARG A 472 26.67 34.10 -17.31
N VAL A 473 25.53 33.65 -16.82
CA VAL A 473 24.49 33.00 -17.64
C VAL A 473 23.27 33.88 -17.94
N PHE A 474 23.19 35.07 -17.33
CA PHE A 474 22.01 35.94 -17.43
C PHE A 474 21.64 36.24 -18.90
N PHE A 475 22.61 36.61 -19.73
CA PHE A 475 22.42 36.93 -21.15
C PHE A 475 22.69 35.77 -22.11
N ASP A 476 22.89 34.54 -21.61
CA ASP A 476 22.96 33.36 -22.48
C ASP A 476 21.57 33.10 -23.12
N ARG A 477 21.56 32.59 -24.35
CA ARG A 477 20.33 32.31 -25.11
C ARG A 477 19.65 31.02 -24.67
N GLY A 478 18.35 30.91 -24.94
CA GLY A 478 17.54 29.73 -24.63
C GLY A 478 16.97 29.74 -23.21
N VAL A 479 16.55 28.58 -22.71
CA VAL A 479 15.90 28.47 -21.39
C VAL A 479 16.93 28.04 -20.35
N ARG A 480 17.15 28.87 -19.32
CA ARG A 480 18.12 28.61 -18.25
C ARG A 480 17.38 28.40 -16.94
N PHE A 481 17.71 27.34 -16.21
CA PHE A 481 17.08 27.00 -14.94
C PHE A 481 18.09 27.20 -13.82
N VAL A 482 17.77 28.01 -12.81
CA VAL A 482 18.60 28.22 -11.62
C VAL A 482 17.80 27.75 -10.42
N PHE A 483 18.34 26.82 -9.66
CA PHE A 483 17.72 26.28 -8.46
C PHE A 483 18.39 26.85 -7.22
N SER A 484 17.60 27.16 -6.19
CA SER A 484 18.11 27.56 -4.88
C SER A 484 17.26 26.98 -3.76
N THR A 485 17.81 26.84 -2.56
CA THR A 485 17.11 26.29 -1.41
C THR A 485 16.39 27.35 -0.59
N ARG A 486 15.46 26.90 0.27
CA ARG A 486 14.91 27.74 1.35
C ARG A 486 15.89 27.90 2.50
N SER A 487 16.77 26.94 2.74
CA SER A 487 17.77 27.05 3.79
C SER A 487 18.83 28.11 3.46
N LYS A 488 19.37 28.75 4.50
CA LYS A 488 20.64 29.46 4.35
C LYS A 488 21.77 28.42 4.30
N VAL A 489 22.73 28.64 3.43
CA VAL A 489 23.89 27.75 3.25
C VAL A 489 25.17 28.47 3.65
N PRO A 490 26.14 27.77 4.25
CA PRO A 490 27.44 28.36 4.56
C PRO A 490 28.29 28.52 3.29
N TRP A 491 29.35 29.31 3.37
CA TRP A 491 30.35 29.38 2.30
C TRP A 491 31.22 28.13 2.33
N ILE A 492 31.52 27.60 1.15
CA ILE A 492 32.39 26.43 1.01
C ILE A 492 33.83 26.87 1.25
N LEU A 493 34.57 26.12 2.08
CA LEU A 493 35.98 26.38 2.37
C LEU A 493 36.88 25.33 1.71
N LYS A 494 38.04 25.79 1.22
CA LYS A 494 39.18 24.93 0.86
C LYS A 494 39.75 24.27 2.13
N GLU A 495 40.61 23.27 1.96
CA GLU A 495 41.23 22.57 3.10
C GLU A 495 42.10 23.49 3.99
N ASP A 496 42.60 24.60 3.44
CA ASP A 496 43.35 25.62 4.18
C ASP A 496 42.46 26.62 4.95
N GLY A 497 41.13 26.48 4.85
CA GLY A 497 40.15 27.34 5.49
C GLY A 497 39.79 28.63 4.74
N SER A 498 40.40 28.89 3.58
CA SER A 498 40.01 30.00 2.70
C SER A 498 38.71 29.68 1.93
N ARG A 499 37.99 30.70 1.45
CA ARG A 499 36.76 30.50 0.66
C ARG A 499 37.10 29.81 -0.66
N PHE A 500 36.32 28.79 -1.03
CA PHE A 500 36.47 28.10 -2.31
C PHE A 500 36.09 29.03 -3.47
N TYR A 501 34.92 29.67 -3.34
CA TYR A 501 34.43 30.68 -4.26
C TYR A 501 34.85 32.08 -3.75
N ASP A 502 36.09 32.44 -4.05
CA ASP A 502 36.66 33.76 -3.74
C ASP A 502 36.49 34.75 -4.92
N GLU A 503 37.03 35.97 -4.81
CA GLU A 503 36.92 36.98 -5.88
C GLU A 503 37.55 36.58 -7.23
N ASN A 504 38.41 35.55 -7.27
CA ASN A 504 39.06 35.07 -8.49
C ASN A 504 38.32 33.87 -9.12
N TYR A 505 37.25 33.37 -8.49
CA TYR A 505 36.49 32.25 -9.02
C TYR A 505 35.66 32.66 -10.26
N GLU A 506 35.76 31.86 -11.32
CA GLU A 506 34.98 32.00 -12.54
C GLU A 506 34.11 30.76 -12.77
N PHE A 507 32.80 30.97 -12.95
CA PHE A 507 31.87 29.88 -13.26
C PHE A 507 31.89 29.53 -14.76
N VAL A 508 32.05 28.24 -15.07
CA VAL A 508 32.02 27.72 -16.45
C VAL A 508 30.85 26.72 -16.60
N PRO A 509 29.81 27.03 -17.40
CA PRO A 509 28.70 26.10 -17.63
C PRO A 509 29.15 24.72 -18.12
N GLY A 510 28.57 23.66 -17.55
CA GLY A 510 28.87 22.28 -17.92
C GLY A 510 30.19 21.73 -17.39
N LYS A 511 30.96 22.51 -16.63
CA LYS A 511 32.15 22.03 -15.92
C LYS A 511 31.81 21.60 -14.49
N ASP A 512 32.27 20.41 -14.14
CA ASP A 512 32.17 19.88 -12.79
C ASP A 512 33.41 20.30 -11.99
N GLU A 513 33.23 20.72 -10.74
CA GLU A 513 34.27 21.34 -9.92
C GLU A 513 34.82 20.37 -8.89
N VAL A 514 36.14 20.25 -8.83
CA VAL A 514 36.81 19.40 -7.84
C VAL A 514 36.99 20.21 -6.55
N ILE A 515 36.12 19.96 -5.56
CA ILE A 515 36.28 20.55 -4.22
C ILE A 515 37.48 19.91 -3.51
N ALA A 516 37.64 18.60 -3.68
CA ALA A 516 38.79 17.88 -3.13
C ALA A 516 39.13 16.62 -3.93
N GLU A 517 40.42 16.33 -4.04
CA GLU A 517 40.93 15.18 -4.79
C GLU A 517 40.91 13.89 -3.97
N GLY A 518 40.56 12.75 -4.58
CA GLY A 518 40.59 11.46 -3.90
C GLY A 518 40.93 10.29 -4.83
N THR A 519 41.48 9.23 -4.26
CA THR A 519 41.86 8.00 -4.99
C THR A 519 40.90 6.84 -4.72
N ASP A 520 40.20 6.85 -3.58
CA ASP A 520 39.37 5.72 -3.14
C ASP A 520 37.94 5.80 -3.69
N GLY A 521 37.54 6.96 -4.20
CA GLY A 521 36.26 7.22 -4.85
C GLY A 521 35.83 8.67 -4.70
N TYR A 522 34.69 9.02 -5.32
CA TYR A 522 34.18 10.38 -5.32
C TYR A 522 32.72 10.46 -4.85
N VAL A 523 32.43 11.49 -4.06
CA VAL A 523 31.06 11.97 -3.84
C VAL A 523 30.78 13.07 -4.86
N VAL A 524 29.65 13.00 -5.55
CA VAL A 524 29.15 14.03 -6.46
C VAL A 524 27.93 14.66 -5.81
N SER A 525 27.98 15.98 -5.59
CA SER A 525 26.92 16.72 -4.91
C SER A 525 26.79 18.11 -5.51
N TYR A 526 25.76 18.85 -5.10
CA TYR A 526 25.55 20.25 -5.46
C TYR A 526 24.61 20.91 -4.44
N GLY A 527 24.39 22.22 -4.58
CA GLY A 527 23.43 22.94 -3.75
C GLY A 527 23.67 22.78 -2.26
N ASP A 528 22.59 22.60 -1.50
CA ASP A 528 22.62 22.41 -0.05
C ASP A 528 23.29 21.10 0.39
N MET A 529 23.40 20.11 -0.49
CA MET A 529 24.09 18.87 -0.17
C MET A 529 25.60 19.02 -0.24
N LEU A 530 26.16 20.05 -0.88
CA LEU A 530 27.60 20.15 -1.07
C LEU A 530 28.36 20.33 0.26
N TYR A 531 27.97 21.29 1.10
CA TYR A 531 28.65 21.52 2.39
C TYR A 531 28.45 20.33 3.36
N ARG A 532 27.31 19.65 3.27
CA ARG A 532 27.03 18.43 4.04
C ARG A 532 27.89 17.26 3.58
N SER A 533 28.04 17.11 2.27
CA SER A 533 28.97 16.16 1.65
C SER A 533 30.41 16.48 1.98
N TRP A 534 30.75 17.76 2.11
CA TRP A 534 32.10 18.15 2.48
C TRP A 534 32.45 17.79 3.92
N ASP A 535 31.54 18.05 4.87
CA ASP A 535 31.67 17.56 6.24
C ASP A 535 31.77 16.02 6.30
N ALA A 536 30.95 15.31 5.53
CA ALA A 536 31.01 13.85 5.46
C ALA A 536 32.34 13.33 4.90
N VAL A 537 32.83 13.93 3.81
CA VAL A 537 34.11 13.58 3.17
C VAL A 537 35.28 13.86 4.11
N LEU A 538 35.30 15.00 4.80
CA LEU A 538 36.34 15.33 5.77
C LEU A 538 36.36 14.35 6.97
N ARG A 539 35.20 13.89 7.43
CA ARG A 539 35.10 12.85 8.46
C ARG A 539 35.64 11.51 7.99
N VAL A 540 35.27 11.09 6.78
CA VAL A 540 35.76 9.85 6.15
C VAL A 540 37.28 9.91 5.90
N ARG A 541 37.82 11.08 5.51
CA ARG A 541 39.27 11.31 5.40
C ARG A 541 39.99 11.19 6.74
N LYS A 542 39.39 11.70 7.81
CA LYS A 542 39.92 11.53 9.17
C LYS A 542 39.98 10.06 9.60
N GLU A 543 39.13 9.21 9.03
CA GLU A 543 39.12 7.76 9.23
C GLU A 543 40.09 7.00 8.29
N GLY A 544 40.86 7.71 7.46
CA GLY A 544 41.93 7.16 6.63
C GLY A 544 41.54 6.80 5.19
N LEU A 545 40.37 7.23 4.72
CA LEU A 545 39.91 7.03 3.34
C LEU A 545 40.15 8.28 2.49
N ASN A 546 40.81 8.13 1.34
CA ASN A 546 41.10 9.23 0.42
C ASN A 546 39.94 9.43 -0.57
N VAL A 547 38.82 9.97 -0.08
CA VAL A 547 37.60 10.24 -0.87
C VAL A 547 37.59 11.67 -1.39
N GLY A 548 37.30 11.85 -2.68
CA GLY A 548 37.16 13.16 -3.31
C GLY A 548 35.72 13.69 -3.26
N LEU A 549 35.56 14.99 -3.49
CA LEU A 549 34.26 15.66 -3.59
C LEU A 549 34.19 16.47 -4.89
N ILE A 550 33.14 16.23 -5.66
CA ILE A 550 32.80 17.00 -6.86
C ILE A 550 31.55 17.83 -6.56
N ASN A 551 31.63 19.13 -6.85
CA ASN A 551 30.44 19.95 -7.04
C ASN A 551 29.99 19.88 -8.50
N LYS A 552 28.72 19.57 -8.74
CA LYS A 552 28.10 19.53 -10.06
C LYS A 552 27.14 20.71 -10.22
N PRO A 553 27.63 21.93 -10.49
CA PRO A 553 26.78 23.12 -10.54
C PRO A 553 25.90 23.15 -11.79
N THR A 554 26.21 22.36 -12.84
CA THR A 554 25.35 22.17 -14.03
C THR A 554 24.86 20.72 -14.09
N LEU A 555 23.59 20.49 -13.76
CA LEU A 555 23.05 19.18 -13.41
C LEU A 555 22.89 18.24 -14.59
N ASN A 556 22.40 18.74 -15.73
CA ASN A 556 21.98 17.91 -16.87
C ASN A 556 23.02 17.80 -18.01
N LEU A 557 24.25 18.26 -17.78
CA LEU A 557 25.36 18.09 -18.72
C LEU A 557 26.40 17.14 -18.16
N VAL A 558 27.05 16.38 -19.05
CA VAL A 558 28.17 15.53 -18.69
C VAL A 558 29.48 16.27 -18.94
N ASP A 559 30.27 16.50 -17.89
CA ASP A 559 31.67 16.89 -18.06
C ASP A 559 32.49 15.65 -18.41
N GLU A 560 32.82 15.49 -19.69
CA GLU A 560 33.54 14.32 -20.19
C GLU A 560 34.87 14.08 -19.48
N GLN A 561 35.56 15.13 -19.05
CA GLN A 561 36.85 14.97 -18.36
C GLN A 561 36.64 14.46 -16.93
N ILE A 562 35.69 15.04 -16.21
CA ILE A 562 35.42 14.67 -14.82
C ILE A 562 34.75 13.31 -14.73
N ILE A 563 33.76 13.00 -15.59
CA ILE A 563 33.11 11.68 -15.55
C ILE A 563 34.12 10.56 -15.86
N GLN A 564 35.04 10.77 -16.81
CA GLN A 564 36.11 9.82 -17.13
C GLN A 564 37.11 9.67 -15.97
N LYS A 565 37.39 10.76 -15.24
CA LYS A 565 38.25 10.75 -14.07
C LYS A 565 37.61 9.96 -12.93
N ILE A 566 36.40 10.34 -12.53
CA ILE A 566 35.76 9.76 -11.34
C ILE A 566 35.17 8.37 -11.61
N GLY A 567 34.69 8.10 -12.83
CA GLY A 567 34.13 6.81 -13.20
C GLY A 567 35.16 5.67 -13.27
N LYS A 568 36.45 5.99 -13.23
CA LYS A 568 37.55 5.02 -13.12
C LYS A 568 37.96 4.72 -11.68
N THR A 569 37.39 5.43 -10.70
CA THR A 569 37.66 5.18 -9.29
C THR A 569 36.81 4.04 -8.73
N PRO A 570 37.16 3.46 -7.56
CA PRO A 570 36.43 2.32 -7.01
C PRO A 570 34.93 2.56 -6.77
N PHE A 571 34.52 3.79 -6.42
CA PHE A 571 33.11 4.12 -6.24
C PHE A 571 32.78 5.56 -6.65
N VAL A 572 31.51 5.76 -7.05
CA VAL A 572 30.90 7.07 -7.24
C VAL A 572 29.59 7.11 -6.48
N LEU A 573 29.42 8.11 -5.62
CA LEU A 573 28.20 8.34 -4.85
C LEU A 573 27.60 9.70 -5.20
N VAL A 574 26.40 9.73 -5.78
CA VAL A 574 25.65 10.98 -5.94
C VAL A 574 24.85 11.27 -4.68
N VAL A 575 24.97 12.47 -4.12
CA VAL A 575 24.16 12.94 -2.98
C VAL A 575 23.42 14.20 -3.39
N GLU A 576 22.10 14.15 -3.32
CA GLU A 576 21.21 15.25 -3.68
C GLU A 576 20.01 15.31 -2.74
N SER A 577 19.39 16.49 -2.62
CA SER A 577 18.13 16.67 -1.89
C SER A 577 16.90 16.46 -2.80
N LEU A 578 17.10 16.10 -4.07
CA LEU A 578 16.04 15.86 -5.05
C LEU A 578 15.46 14.44 -4.98
N ASN A 579 14.39 14.21 -5.73
CA ASN A 579 13.65 12.95 -5.77
C ASN A 579 14.55 11.84 -6.32
N GLN A 580 14.73 10.79 -5.52
CA GLN A 580 15.58 9.66 -5.88
C GLN A 580 15.18 9.01 -7.22
N LYS A 581 13.91 9.10 -7.65
CA LYS A 581 13.44 8.49 -8.90
C LYS A 581 13.74 9.32 -10.16
N THR A 582 13.93 10.63 -10.03
CA THR A 582 14.00 11.57 -11.17
C THR A 582 15.23 12.46 -11.15
N GLY A 583 15.96 12.50 -10.03
CA GLY A 583 17.13 13.35 -9.79
C GLY A 583 18.40 12.95 -10.55
N LEU A 584 19.50 13.65 -10.26
CA LEU A 584 20.80 13.44 -10.87
C LEU A 584 21.24 11.99 -10.72
N GLY A 585 21.03 11.39 -9.55
CA GLY A 585 21.38 10.02 -9.23
C GLY A 585 20.73 9.00 -10.17
N SER A 586 19.52 9.28 -10.64
CA SER A 586 18.85 8.41 -11.61
C SER A 586 19.48 8.49 -13.01
N LYS A 587 19.96 9.66 -13.42
CA LYS A 587 20.57 9.90 -14.75
C LYS A 587 22.06 9.59 -14.80
N PHE A 588 22.81 9.93 -13.75
CA PHE A 588 24.26 9.83 -13.70
C PHE A 588 24.74 8.38 -13.82
N GLY A 589 23.98 7.43 -13.27
CA GLY A 589 24.22 6.01 -13.47
C GLY A 589 24.18 5.61 -14.97
N THR A 590 23.20 6.13 -15.71
CA THR A 590 23.11 5.93 -17.17
C THR A 590 24.30 6.54 -17.91
N TRP A 591 24.71 7.76 -17.54
CA TRP A 591 25.87 8.42 -18.17
C TRP A 591 27.18 7.66 -17.97
N LEU A 592 27.36 7.04 -16.80
CA LEU A 592 28.49 6.13 -16.55
C LEU A 592 28.41 4.90 -17.47
N LEU A 593 27.24 4.26 -17.55
CA LEU A 593 27.03 3.06 -18.36
C LEU A 593 27.25 3.30 -19.86
N GLU A 594 26.75 4.42 -20.41
CA GLU A 594 26.98 4.83 -21.80
C GLU A 594 28.46 4.94 -22.16
N ARG A 595 29.30 5.29 -21.17
CA ARG A 595 30.75 5.48 -21.32
C ARG A 595 31.55 4.25 -20.90
N GLN A 596 30.88 3.12 -20.64
CA GLN A 596 31.49 1.87 -20.17
C GLN A 596 32.26 2.03 -18.85
N LEU A 597 31.86 3.01 -18.04
CA LEU A 597 32.41 3.25 -16.71
C LEU A 597 31.58 2.46 -15.70
N THR A 598 32.24 1.62 -14.92
CA THR A 598 31.57 0.70 -13.99
C THR A 598 32.09 0.84 -12.55
N PRO A 599 32.19 2.06 -11.99
CA PRO A 599 32.49 2.21 -10.58
C PRO A 599 31.35 1.59 -9.76
N ARG A 600 31.58 1.33 -8.46
CA ARG A 600 30.46 1.04 -7.56
C ARG A 600 29.61 2.29 -7.42
N TYR A 601 28.57 2.34 -8.24
CA TYR A 601 27.66 3.46 -8.30
C TYR A 601 26.57 3.35 -7.25
N GLY A 602 26.25 4.47 -6.61
CA GLY A 602 25.03 4.60 -5.82
C GLY A 602 24.64 6.05 -5.69
N TYR A 603 23.42 6.28 -5.22
CA TYR A 603 22.90 7.62 -5.09
C TYR A 603 21.94 7.72 -3.90
N MET A 604 21.93 8.90 -3.28
CA MET A 604 21.11 9.27 -2.14
C MET A 604 20.27 10.49 -2.53
N GLY A 605 18.97 10.39 -2.31
CA GLY A 605 17.99 11.42 -2.64
C GLY A 605 16.77 11.31 -1.73
N THR A 606 15.89 12.29 -1.80
CA THR A 606 14.60 12.31 -1.09
C THR A 606 13.74 11.14 -1.55
N ASN A 607 13.22 10.37 -0.59
CA ASN A 607 12.46 9.15 -0.85
C ASN A 607 11.31 8.86 0.13
N LYS A 608 11.04 9.76 1.07
CA LYS A 608 9.93 9.69 2.03
C LYS A 608 9.10 10.97 1.98
N GLU A 609 7.83 10.85 2.36
CA GLU A 609 6.99 11.98 2.73
C GLU A 609 7.64 12.79 3.87
N GLY A 610 7.34 14.08 3.90
CA GLY A 610 7.93 15.02 4.86
C GLY A 610 7.50 14.74 6.30
N CYS A 611 8.40 14.96 7.26
CA CYS A 611 8.09 14.78 8.68
C CYS A 611 7.53 16.05 9.35
N GLY A 612 7.39 17.16 8.64
CA GLY A 612 7.23 18.49 9.26
C GLY A 612 8.54 19.01 9.87
N GLY A 613 8.50 20.15 10.56
CA GLY A 613 9.71 20.81 11.04
C GLY A 613 10.52 21.49 9.93
N LEU A 614 11.78 21.85 10.22
CA LEU A 614 12.65 22.57 9.30
C LEU A 614 13.83 21.68 8.90
N THR A 615 14.90 21.73 9.69
CA THR A 615 16.15 21.02 9.40
C THR A 615 16.04 19.52 9.65
N GLU A 616 15.00 19.08 10.36
CA GLU A 616 14.70 17.68 10.67
C GLU A 616 14.41 16.85 9.41
N GLN A 617 14.03 17.49 8.30
CA GLN A 617 13.78 16.83 7.02
C GLN A 617 15.04 16.14 6.49
N ILE A 618 16.22 16.75 6.60
CA ILE A 618 17.48 16.19 6.10
C ILE A 618 17.84 14.84 6.75
N PRO A 619 17.90 14.70 8.09
CA PRO A 619 18.12 13.41 8.72
C PRO A 619 16.94 12.44 8.52
N HIS A 620 15.69 12.93 8.44
CA HIS A 620 14.53 12.08 8.13
C HIS A 620 14.64 11.39 6.76
N GLN A 621 15.13 12.12 5.75
CA GLN A 621 15.45 11.57 4.42
C GLN A 621 16.74 10.73 4.41
N GLY A 622 17.53 10.74 5.49
CA GLY A 622 18.83 10.05 5.56
C GLY A 622 19.92 10.77 4.75
N LEU A 623 19.86 12.10 4.68
CA LEU A 623 20.77 12.95 3.88
C LEU A 623 21.76 13.73 4.75
N ASP A 624 21.71 13.62 6.08
CA ASP A 624 22.70 14.29 6.95
C ASP A 624 24.09 13.64 6.83
N PRO A 625 25.17 14.36 7.21
CA PRO A 625 26.52 13.86 7.00
C PRO A 625 26.80 12.51 7.66
N GLN A 626 26.12 12.12 8.75
CA GLN A 626 26.34 10.80 9.36
C GLN A 626 25.86 9.67 8.46
N PHE A 627 24.70 9.82 7.80
CA PHE A 627 24.23 8.85 6.83
C PHE A 627 25.11 8.84 5.58
N GLN A 628 25.61 10.00 5.17
CA GLN A 628 26.56 10.08 4.05
C GLN A 628 27.90 9.40 4.37
N VAL A 629 28.44 9.55 5.59
CA VAL A 629 29.62 8.80 6.06
C VAL A 629 29.36 7.30 5.95
N ARG A 630 28.20 6.80 6.41
CA ARG A 630 27.84 5.38 6.27
C ARG A 630 27.69 4.96 4.80
N GLY A 631 27.12 5.82 3.96
CA GLY A 631 26.99 5.57 2.53
C GLY A 631 28.33 5.50 1.81
N THR A 632 29.27 6.37 2.16
CA THR A 632 30.63 6.42 1.60
C THR A 632 31.46 5.26 2.12
N ALA A 633 31.49 5.06 3.44
CA ALA A 633 32.20 3.96 4.09
C ALA A 633 31.67 2.59 3.65
N GLY A 634 30.35 2.42 3.48
CA GLY A 634 29.76 1.18 2.98
C GLY A 634 30.20 0.81 1.56
N ARG A 635 30.56 1.81 0.74
CA ARG A 635 31.01 1.63 -0.65
C ARG A 635 32.51 1.36 -0.76
N THR A 636 33.31 1.91 0.16
CA THR A 636 34.73 1.55 0.32
C THR A 636 34.90 0.20 1.04
N ALA A 637 34.00 -0.15 1.96
CA ALA A 637 34.03 -1.38 2.77
C ALA A 637 33.83 -2.69 1.97
N TYR A 638 33.54 -2.62 0.67
CA TYR A 638 33.52 -3.81 -0.19
C TYR A 638 34.81 -4.03 -0.99
N ALA A 639 35.82 -3.15 -0.87
CA ALA A 639 37.12 -3.28 -1.55
C ALA A 639 38.26 -3.74 -0.62
N ARG A 640 37.99 -3.98 0.66
CA ARG A 640 38.98 -4.54 1.59
C ARG A 640 38.66 -5.91 2.16
N ASP A 641 37.58 -6.55 1.73
CA ASP A 641 37.21 -7.81 2.35
C ASP A 641 36.38 -8.71 1.43
N MET A 642 36.99 -9.17 0.34
CA MET A 642 36.60 -10.48 -0.20
C MET A 642 36.73 -11.56 0.87
N SER A 643 37.65 -11.39 1.82
CA SER A 643 37.78 -12.16 3.05
C SER A 643 36.58 -12.02 3.98
N ALA A 644 36.08 -10.83 4.34
CA ALA A 644 34.87 -10.75 5.18
C ALA A 644 33.59 -11.16 4.45
N ILE A 645 33.49 -10.99 3.12
CA ILE A 645 32.37 -11.56 2.35
C ILE A 645 32.48 -13.07 2.31
N LEU A 646 33.66 -13.65 2.07
CA LEU A 646 33.88 -15.09 2.23
C LEU A 646 33.67 -15.53 3.66
N ILE A 647 33.97 -14.74 4.69
CA ILE A 647 33.73 -15.08 6.09
C ILE A 647 32.25 -14.94 6.43
N ILE A 648 31.51 -13.98 5.87
CA ILE A 648 30.06 -13.83 6.06
C ILE A 648 29.34 -14.92 5.27
N PHE A 649 29.72 -15.21 4.02
CA PHE A 649 29.19 -16.34 3.27
C PHE A 649 29.62 -17.66 3.89
N SER A 650 30.85 -17.80 4.40
CA SER A 650 31.28 -18.97 5.14
C SER A 650 30.62 -19.04 6.51
N ALA A 651 30.31 -17.93 7.17
CA ALA A 651 29.61 -17.91 8.45
C ALA A 651 28.12 -18.15 8.26
N LEU A 652 27.51 -17.67 7.18
CA LEU A 652 26.13 -17.97 6.78
C LEU A 652 26.02 -19.41 6.27
N PHE A 653 27.04 -19.90 5.56
CA PHE A 653 27.15 -21.29 5.13
C PHE A 653 27.40 -22.21 6.33
N LEU A 654 28.36 -21.89 7.21
CA LEU A 654 28.62 -22.61 8.46
C LEU A 654 27.45 -22.49 9.43
N TYR A 655 26.72 -21.37 9.45
CA TYR A 655 25.49 -21.22 10.21
C TYR A 655 24.39 -22.07 9.59
N GLY A 656 24.21 -22.08 8.28
CA GLY A 656 23.28 -22.98 7.59
C GLY A 656 23.62 -24.46 7.82
N VAL A 657 24.90 -24.81 7.71
CA VAL A 657 25.45 -26.13 8.05
C VAL A 657 25.22 -26.42 9.53
N TRP A 658 25.43 -25.46 10.44
CA TRP A 658 25.14 -25.63 11.87
C TRP A 658 23.65 -25.81 12.14
N GLN A 659 22.77 -25.08 11.46
CA GLN A 659 21.32 -25.25 11.57
C GLN A 659 20.88 -26.66 11.17
N VAL A 660 21.62 -27.30 10.26
CA VAL A 660 21.44 -28.69 9.83
C VAL A 660 22.12 -29.68 10.78
N VAL A 661 23.40 -29.49 11.07
CA VAL A 661 24.26 -30.37 11.87
C VAL A 661 23.78 -30.43 13.32
N ARG A 662 23.32 -29.31 13.90
CA ARG A 662 22.82 -29.26 15.27
C ARG A 662 21.68 -30.26 15.50
N ASN A 663 20.90 -30.59 14.48
CA ASN A 663 19.83 -31.57 14.60
C ASN A 663 20.36 -32.98 14.95
N TYR A 664 21.61 -33.31 14.65
CA TYR A 664 22.20 -34.62 14.99
C TYR A 664 22.93 -34.63 16.33
N PHE A 665 23.46 -33.48 16.77
CA PHE A 665 24.38 -33.42 17.91
C PHE A 665 23.83 -32.67 19.12
N VAL A 666 22.86 -31.78 18.95
CA VAL A 666 22.25 -31.04 20.06
C VAL A 666 21.10 -31.86 20.64
N PRO A 667 21.13 -32.18 21.95
CA PRO A 667 20.02 -32.83 22.62
C PRO A 667 18.76 -31.97 22.54
N SER A 668 17.63 -32.61 22.31
CA SER A 668 16.32 -31.98 22.30
C SER A 668 15.44 -32.57 23.39
N ALA A 669 14.54 -31.77 23.94
CA ALA A 669 13.49 -32.29 24.83
C ALA A 669 12.63 -33.37 24.13
N LEU A 670 12.60 -33.38 22.80
CA LEU A 670 11.92 -34.40 22.00
C LEU A 670 12.63 -35.75 21.99
N ASP A 671 13.91 -35.83 22.38
CA ASP A 671 14.66 -37.09 22.36
C ASP A 671 14.08 -38.13 23.31
N ASN A 672 13.44 -37.69 24.40
CA ASN A 672 12.72 -38.56 25.33
C ASN A 672 11.35 -39.03 24.82
N ILE A 673 10.85 -38.48 23.70
CA ILE A 673 9.59 -38.93 23.09
C ILE A 673 9.86 -40.21 22.27
N PRO A 674 9.11 -41.30 22.50
CA PRO A 674 9.23 -42.53 21.73
C PRO A 674 9.03 -42.31 20.23
N GLY A 675 9.66 -43.16 19.41
CA GLY A 675 9.43 -43.17 17.98
C GLY A 675 10.43 -44.00 17.19
N PRO A 676 10.22 -44.12 15.87
CA PRO A 676 11.01 -45.02 15.03
C PRO A 676 12.45 -44.53 14.88
N LYS A 677 13.37 -45.49 14.70
CA LYS A 677 14.74 -45.19 14.25
C LYS A 677 14.69 -44.52 12.87
N SER A 678 15.66 -43.65 12.62
CA SER A 678 15.79 -42.98 11.32
C SER A 678 16.11 -44.00 10.22
N SER A 679 15.33 -44.02 9.13
CA SER A 679 15.60 -44.90 7.98
C SER A 679 16.76 -44.41 7.11
N SER A 680 17.04 -43.10 7.15
CA SER A 680 18.09 -42.43 6.37
C SER A 680 18.72 -41.32 7.18
N LEU A 681 19.99 -41.01 6.92
CA LEU A 681 20.62 -39.80 7.46
C LEU A 681 20.04 -38.54 6.79
N ILE A 682 19.87 -38.54 5.46
CA ILE A 682 19.46 -37.33 4.73
C ILE A 682 17.95 -37.09 4.83
N SER A 683 17.14 -38.12 4.58
CA SER A 683 15.68 -37.99 4.52
C SER A 683 14.99 -38.39 5.82
N GLY A 684 15.72 -38.83 6.84
CA GLY A 684 15.12 -39.29 8.08
C GLY A 684 14.15 -40.44 7.83
N ASN A 685 12.92 -40.24 8.27
CA ASN A 685 11.71 -41.00 7.95
C ASN A 685 10.74 -40.19 7.06
N ALA A 686 11.13 -38.99 6.59
CA ALA A 686 10.31 -38.18 5.69
C ALA A 686 10.02 -38.92 4.38
N ALA A 687 10.99 -39.68 3.87
CA ALA A 687 10.80 -40.52 2.70
C ALA A 687 9.69 -41.58 2.92
N GLN A 688 9.56 -42.14 4.12
CA GLN A 688 8.47 -43.08 4.47
C GLN A 688 7.15 -42.35 4.75
N MET A 689 7.22 -41.16 5.34
CA MET A 689 6.06 -40.32 5.69
C MET A 689 5.34 -39.78 4.45
N PHE A 690 6.11 -39.36 3.44
CA PHE A 690 5.60 -38.81 2.19
C PHE A 690 5.73 -39.80 1.03
N ASP A 691 6.00 -41.07 1.33
CA ASP A 691 5.93 -42.13 0.33
C ASP A 691 4.51 -42.23 -0.21
N ARG A 692 4.43 -42.73 -1.44
CA ARG A 692 3.17 -43.00 -2.10
C ARG A 692 2.32 -44.04 -1.34
N ASP A 693 2.96 -45.00 -0.67
CA ASP A 693 2.33 -46.01 0.19
C ASP A 693 2.69 -45.77 1.67
N ASN A 694 2.48 -44.54 2.15
CA ASN A 694 2.79 -44.16 3.54
C ASN A 694 1.86 -44.79 4.59
N ALA A 695 0.78 -45.48 4.19
CA ALA A 695 -0.24 -45.99 5.09
C ALA A 695 0.33 -46.98 6.11
N ALA A 696 1.25 -47.86 5.68
CA ALA A 696 1.91 -48.81 6.57
C ALA A 696 2.76 -48.11 7.64
N PHE A 697 3.47 -47.05 7.26
CA PHE A 697 4.28 -46.26 8.18
C PHE A 697 3.42 -45.50 9.20
N LEU A 698 2.33 -44.86 8.74
CA LEU A 698 1.40 -44.15 9.62
C LEU A 698 0.70 -45.08 10.62
N ARG A 699 0.31 -46.30 10.19
CA ARG A 699 -0.22 -47.34 11.08
C ARG A 699 0.81 -47.77 12.12
N MET A 700 2.06 -48.03 11.71
CA MET A 700 3.14 -48.37 12.63
C MET A 700 3.35 -47.29 13.69
N LEU A 701 3.34 -46.01 13.32
CA LEU A 701 3.44 -44.90 14.28
C LEU A 701 2.29 -44.93 15.29
N LYS A 702 1.05 -45.08 14.81
CA LYS A 702 -0.16 -45.14 15.63
C LYS A 702 -0.13 -46.30 16.61
N ASP A 703 0.12 -47.51 16.12
CA ASP A 703 -0.07 -48.76 16.86
C ASP A 703 1.10 -49.06 17.81
N THR A 704 2.31 -48.57 17.51
CA THR A 704 3.52 -48.89 18.29
C THR A 704 3.82 -47.82 19.35
N TYR A 705 3.62 -46.54 19.03
CA TYR A 705 4.12 -45.43 19.85
C TYR A 705 3.02 -44.57 20.46
N GLY A 706 1.78 -44.68 19.97
CA GLY A 706 0.63 -43.98 20.53
C GLY A 706 0.45 -42.55 19.99
N PRO A 707 -0.28 -41.69 20.72
CA PRO A 707 -0.88 -40.46 20.17
C PRO A 707 0.09 -39.29 19.98
N ILE A 708 1.32 -39.38 20.51
CA ILE A 708 2.42 -38.46 20.24
C ILE A 708 3.70 -39.26 20.02
N THR A 709 4.29 -39.11 18.82
CA THR A 709 5.49 -39.84 18.41
C THR A 709 6.50 -38.89 17.78
N LYS A 710 7.79 -39.04 18.11
CA LYS A 710 8.88 -38.31 17.45
C LYS A 710 9.41 -39.10 16.26
N PHE A 711 9.53 -38.48 15.09
CA PHE A 711 10.28 -39.04 13.97
C PHE A 711 11.29 -38.02 13.42
N HIS A 712 12.31 -38.50 12.70
CA HIS A 712 13.28 -37.64 12.04
C HIS A 712 12.79 -37.32 10.63
N SER A 713 12.84 -36.06 10.22
CA SER A 713 12.58 -35.60 8.85
C SER A 713 13.91 -35.31 8.14
N PHE A 714 13.87 -34.58 7.02
CA PHE A 714 15.07 -34.20 6.30
C PHE A 714 16.12 -33.55 7.21
N LEU A 715 17.39 -33.91 6.99
CA LEU A 715 18.54 -33.33 7.67
C LEU A 715 18.47 -33.43 9.21
N GLY A 716 17.96 -34.55 9.72
CA GLY A 716 17.89 -34.88 11.14
C GLY A 716 16.85 -34.08 11.93
N ALA A 717 16.05 -33.23 11.28
CA ALA A 717 15.05 -32.41 11.94
C ALA A 717 14.04 -33.31 12.69
N ARG A 718 13.80 -33.02 13.97
CA ARG A 718 12.87 -33.82 14.78
C ARG A 718 11.46 -33.26 14.61
N TRP A 719 10.56 -34.06 14.07
CA TRP A 719 9.15 -33.73 13.91
C TRP A 719 8.31 -34.52 14.91
N LEU A 720 7.19 -33.95 15.31
CA LEU A 720 6.18 -34.62 16.13
C LEU A 720 5.03 -35.09 15.24
N HIS A 721 4.72 -36.37 15.27
CA HIS A 721 3.46 -36.92 14.79
C HIS A 721 2.47 -36.92 15.96
N VAL A 722 1.32 -36.24 15.78
CA VAL A 722 0.35 -36.01 16.86
C VAL A 722 -1.06 -36.30 16.36
N TYR A 723 -1.78 -37.13 17.12
CA TYR A 723 -3.23 -37.33 16.98
C TYR A 723 -3.97 -37.32 18.34
N ASP A 724 -3.28 -36.93 19.42
CA ASP A 724 -3.90 -36.67 20.73
C ASP A 724 -4.88 -35.50 20.64
N VAL A 725 -6.14 -35.71 21.06
CA VAL A 725 -7.20 -34.70 20.89
C VAL A 725 -6.94 -33.44 21.72
N LYS A 726 -6.44 -33.59 22.95
CA LYS A 726 -6.12 -32.47 23.83
C LYS A 726 -4.96 -31.65 23.28
N ALA A 727 -3.93 -32.31 22.75
CA ALA A 727 -2.82 -31.65 22.08
C ALA A 727 -3.29 -30.93 20.79
N MET A 728 -4.09 -31.58 19.95
CA MET A 728 -4.64 -30.97 18.73
C MET A 728 -5.52 -29.76 19.05
N HIS A 729 -6.37 -29.82 20.08
CA HIS A 729 -7.17 -28.68 20.55
C HIS A 729 -6.28 -27.54 21.02
N THR A 730 -5.23 -27.84 21.79
CA THR A 730 -4.23 -26.84 22.19
C THR A 730 -3.59 -26.17 20.99
N ILE A 731 -3.14 -26.95 20.00
CA ILE A 731 -2.39 -26.44 18.85
C ILE A 731 -3.28 -25.67 17.86
N LEU A 732 -4.50 -26.11 17.62
CA LEU A 732 -5.37 -25.56 16.56
C LEU A 732 -6.40 -24.55 17.08
N VAL A 733 -6.73 -24.57 18.37
CA VAL A 733 -7.81 -23.75 18.95
C VAL A 733 -7.33 -22.90 20.11
N LYS A 734 -6.83 -23.50 21.20
CA LYS A 734 -6.54 -22.77 22.44
C LYS A 734 -5.36 -21.80 22.29
N ASP A 735 -4.23 -22.33 21.83
CA ASP A 735 -2.95 -21.62 21.77
C ASP A 735 -2.51 -21.45 20.31
N HIS A 736 -3.47 -21.32 19.38
CA HIS A 736 -3.22 -21.35 17.94
C HIS A 736 -2.26 -20.26 17.44
N GLU A 737 -2.10 -19.16 18.17
CA GLU A 737 -1.17 -18.08 17.83
C GLU A 737 0.30 -18.48 18.00
N LEU A 738 0.57 -19.50 18.85
CA LEU A 738 1.90 -20.07 19.05
C LEU A 738 2.29 -21.05 17.93
N TYR A 739 1.36 -21.38 17.01
CA TYR A 739 1.56 -22.38 15.97
C TYR A 739 1.22 -21.84 14.58
N SER A 740 2.23 -21.58 13.75
CA SER A 740 2.04 -21.24 12.33
C SER A 740 1.97 -22.49 11.45
N ARG A 741 1.72 -22.35 10.15
CA ARG A 741 1.93 -23.42 9.15
C ARG A 741 3.42 -23.70 8.88
N GLY A 742 4.32 -22.83 9.36
CA GLY A 742 5.76 -22.92 9.15
C GLY A 742 6.26 -22.05 8.00
N GLU A 743 7.49 -21.56 8.11
CA GLU A 743 8.07 -20.60 7.17
C GLU A 743 8.26 -21.19 5.76
N SER A 744 8.68 -22.46 5.71
CA SER A 744 8.84 -23.21 4.46
C SER A 744 7.52 -23.39 3.73
N THR A 745 6.49 -23.83 4.45
CA THR A 745 5.15 -24.01 3.89
C THR A 745 4.60 -22.69 3.37
N ASN A 746 4.59 -21.61 4.17
CA ASN A 746 4.06 -20.32 3.71
C ASN A 746 4.83 -19.74 2.51
N THR A 747 6.17 -19.81 2.52
CA THR A 747 6.98 -19.31 1.39
C THR A 747 6.69 -20.10 0.11
N SER A 748 6.62 -21.43 0.19
CA SER A 748 6.35 -22.27 -0.97
C SER A 748 4.94 -22.07 -1.53
N THR A 749 3.93 -22.01 -0.66
CA THR A 749 2.54 -21.74 -1.06
C THR A 749 2.39 -20.35 -1.67
N HIS A 750 3.08 -19.33 -1.13
CA HIS A 750 3.06 -17.99 -1.72
C HIS A 750 3.68 -17.96 -3.12
N LEU A 751 4.78 -18.67 -3.35
CA LEU A 751 5.42 -18.71 -4.68
C LEU A 751 4.56 -19.43 -5.72
N ILE A 752 3.74 -20.40 -5.30
CA ILE A 752 2.92 -21.23 -6.17
C ILE A 752 1.53 -20.62 -6.43
N LEU A 753 0.88 -20.07 -5.40
CA LEU A 753 -0.52 -19.62 -5.47
C LEU A 753 -0.69 -18.10 -5.35
N GLY A 754 0.39 -17.38 -5.03
CA GLY A 754 0.33 -15.96 -4.68
C GLY A 754 -0.15 -15.73 -3.23
N PRO A 755 -0.41 -14.47 -2.85
CA PRO A 755 -0.77 -14.09 -1.47
C PRO A 755 -2.23 -14.39 -1.08
N GLY A 756 -2.73 -15.59 -1.39
CA GLY A 756 -4.09 -16.05 -1.09
C GLY A 756 -4.28 -16.60 0.32
N LEU A 757 -5.49 -17.06 0.66
CA LEU A 757 -5.85 -17.52 2.01
C LEU A 757 -4.95 -18.66 2.53
N LEU A 758 -4.44 -19.51 1.62
CA LEU A 758 -3.52 -20.61 1.95
C LEU A 758 -2.06 -20.17 2.18
N ALA A 759 -1.69 -18.94 1.80
CA ALA A 759 -0.32 -18.42 1.91
C ALA A 759 -0.15 -17.34 2.98
N THR A 760 -1.24 -16.82 3.56
CA THR A 760 -1.21 -15.70 4.53
C THR A 760 -1.54 -16.13 5.96
N GLU A 761 -1.00 -15.44 6.96
CA GLU A 761 -1.27 -15.66 8.39
C GLU A 761 -1.59 -14.32 9.11
N GLY A 762 -1.95 -14.39 10.39
CA GLY A 762 -2.16 -13.22 11.25
C GLY A 762 -3.30 -12.30 10.78
N LEU A 763 -3.10 -10.99 10.90
CA LEU A 763 -4.12 -9.98 10.55
C LEU A 763 -4.51 -10.04 9.07
N ARG A 764 -3.54 -10.29 8.16
CA ARG A 764 -3.81 -10.42 6.72
C ARG A 764 -4.75 -11.59 6.43
N HIS A 765 -4.48 -12.75 7.02
CA HIS A 765 -5.37 -13.92 6.92
C HIS A 765 -6.75 -13.65 7.54
N LYS A 766 -6.80 -12.99 8.70
CA LYS A 766 -8.07 -12.63 9.36
C LYS A 766 -8.93 -11.73 8.47
N ARG A 767 -8.33 -10.74 7.80
CA ARG A 767 -9.00 -9.84 6.85
C ARG A 767 -9.53 -10.61 5.63
N GLN A 768 -8.68 -11.42 4.98
CA GLN A 768 -9.10 -12.25 3.84
C GLN A 768 -10.25 -13.18 4.22
N ARG A 769 -10.17 -13.86 5.37
CA ARG A 769 -11.22 -14.75 5.86
C ARG A 769 -12.52 -14.01 6.17
N LYS A 770 -12.44 -12.80 6.77
CA LYS A 770 -13.62 -11.95 7.03
C LYS A 770 -14.38 -11.64 5.73
N MET A 771 -13.66 -11.25 4.67
CA MET A 771 -14.24 -10.95 3.35
C MET A 771 -14.86 -12.18 2.67
N LEU A 772 -14.30 -13.37 2.89
CA LEU A 772 -14.78 -14.62 2.28
C LEU A 772 -15.89 -15.34 3.05
N ASN A 773 -16.09 -15.07 4.34
CA ASN A 773 -17.11 -15.79 5.13
C ASN A 773 -18.55 -15.68 4.57
N PRO A 774 -19.03 -14.53 4.06
CA PRO A 774 -20.40 -14.41 3.56
C PRO A 774 -20.72 -15.34 2.39
N VAL A 775 -19.76 -15.52 1.47
CA VAL A 775 -19.90 -16.34 0.25
C VAL A 775 -19.83 -17.85 0.53
N PHE A 776 -19.34 -18.27 1.70
CA PHE A 776 -19.39 -19.67 2.15
C PHE A 776 -20.48 -19.94 3.21
N SER A 777 -21.44 -19.02 3.36
CA SER A 777 -22.56 -19.16 4.30
C SER A 777 -23.62 -20.15 3.81
N ALA A 778 -24.40 -20.71 4.74
CA ALA A 778 -25.53 -21.59 4.37
C ALA A 778 -26.59 -20.87 3.53
N ALA A 779 -26.78 -19.56 3.75
CA ALA A 779 -27.67 -18.73 2.94
C ALA A 779 -27.21 -18.68 1.48
N HIS A 780 -25.91 -18.52 1.24
CA HIS A 780 -25.35 -18.55 -0.10
C HIS A 780 -25.46 -19.94 -0.75
N MET A 781 -25.17 -21.01 0.00
CA MET A 781 -25.29 -22.39 -0.51
C MET A 781 -26.71 -22.72 -1.04
N ARG A 782 -27.76 -22.18 -0.40
CA ARG A 782 -29.15 -22.32 -0.91
C ARG A 782 -29.32 -21.72 -2.31
N ASN A 783 -28.70 -20.58 -2.56
CA ASN A 783 -28.75 -19.92 -3.86
C ASN A 783 -27.93 -20.66 -4.93
N MET A 784 -26.87 -21.38 -4.54
CA MET A 784 -26.02 -22.15 -5.45
C MET A 784 -26.62 -23.50 -5.86
N THR A 785 -27.46 -24.08 -5.00
CA THR A 785 -27.97 -25.45 -5.16
C THR A 785 -28.62 -25.73 -6.54
N PRO A 786 -29.46 -24.83 -7.12
CA PRO A 786 -30.03 -25.07 -8.45
C PRO A 786 -28.98 -25.21 -9.56
N PHE A 787 -27.91 -24.42 -9.51
CA PHE A 787 -26.82 -24.47 -10.50
C PHE A 787 -26.01 -25.77 -10.38
N PHE A 788 -25.83 -26.28 -9.16
CA PHE A 788 -25.15 -27.56 -8.94
C PHE A 788 -25.94 -28.71 -9.55
N HIS A 789 -27.27 -28.71 -9.38
CA HIS A 789 -28.14 -29.70 -10.01
C HIS A 789 -28.09 -29.63 -11.54
N GLU A 790 -27.95 -28.44 -12.13
CA GLU A 790 -27.80 -28.27 -13.58
C GLU A 790 -26.50 -28.89 -14.10
N ILE A 791 -25.37 -28.57 -13.47
CA ILE A 791 -24.05 -29.11 -13.85
C ILE A 791 -24.01 -30.63 -13.68
N VAL A 792 -24.52 -31.15 -12.56
CA VAL A 792 -24.56 -32.60 -12.30
C VAL A 792 -25.56 -33.32 -13.20
N GLY A 793 -26.59 -32.64 -13.70
CA GLY A 793 -27.47 -33.17 -14.75
C GLY A 793 -26.70 -33.53 -16.03
N LYS A 794 -25.77 -32.66 -16.46
CA LYS A 794 -24.90 -32.94 -17.63
C LYS A 794 -24.01 -34.16 -17.40
N LEU A 795 -23.46 -34.30 -16.19
CA LEU A 795 -22.70 -35.49 -15.80
C LEU A 795 -23.55 -36.77 -15.90
N ARG A 796 -24.79 -36.73 -15.39
CA ARG A 796 -25.71 -37.87 -15.47
C ARG A 796 -25.95 -38.27 -16.93
N GLU A 797 -26.29 -37.31 -17.79
CA GLU A 797 -26.52 -37.56 -19.22
C GLU A 797 -25.28 -38.15 -19.91
N ALA A 798 -24.09 -37.64 -19.61
CA ALA A 798 -22.84 -38.14 -20.17
C ALA A 798 -22.55 -39.59 -19.77
N ILE A 799 -22.87 -39.99 -18.53
CA ILE A 799 -22.74 -41.38 -18.07
C ILE A 799 -23.85 -42.26 -18.66
N ASP A 800 -25.10 -41.80 -18.67
CA ASP A 800 -26.26 -42.55 -19.22
C ASP A 800 -26.02 -42.95 -20.68
N ASN A 801 -25.56 -42.00 -21.50
CA ASN A 801 -25.21 -42.24 -22.91
C ASN A 801 -24.13 -43.31 -23.09
N ARG A 802 -23.20 -43.43 -22.13
CA ARG A 802 -22.11 -44.42 -22.19
C ARG A 802 -22.60 -45.81 -21.82
N VAL A 803 -23.53 -45.92 -20.88
CA VAL A 803 -24.10 -47.20 -20.39
C VAL A 803 -25.40 -47.62 -21.08
N ALA A 804 -25.88 -46.84 -22.06
CA ALA A 804 -27.11 -47.12 -22.80
C ALA A 804 -27.14 -48.51 -23.47
N ALA A 805 -25.98 -49.03 -23.87
CA ALA A 805 -25.84 -50.37 -24.47
C ALA A 805 -25.56 -51.50 -23.45
N GLY A 806 -25.66 -51.21 -22.15
CA GLY A 806 -25.35 -52.14 -21.06
C GLY A 806 -24.21 -51.65 -20.18
N ALA A 807 -23.88 -52.46 -19.16
CA ALA A 807 -22.87 -52.14 -18.17
C ALA A 807 -21.50 -51.86 -18.81
N LYS A 808 -20.83 -50.77 -18.41
CA LYS A 808 -19.48 -50.43 -18.87
C LYS A 808 -18.56 -50.01 -17.74
N GLU A 809 -17.27 -50.28 -17.91
CA GLU A 809 -16.22 -49.70 -17.07
C GLU A 809 -16.00 -48.24 -17.47
N ILE A 810 -16.14 -47.33 -16.50
CA ILE A 810 -15.99 -45.88 -16.70
C ILE A 810 -15.04 -45.34 -15.63
N ASP A 811 -14.05 -44.53 -16.03
CA ASP A 811 -13.14 -43.85 -15.11
C ASP A 811 -13.86 -42.77 -14.29
N ILE A 812 -14.37 -43.17 -13.13
CA ILE A 812 -15.12 -42.28 -12.26
C ILE A 812 -14.22 -41.24 -11.60
N ALA A 813 -12.92 -41.51 -11.39
CA ALA A 813 -12.00 -40.51 -10.85
C ALA A 813 -11.82 -39.34 -11.83
N GLY A 814 -11.66 -39.64 -13.12
CA GLY A 814 -11.63 -38.65 -14.19
C GLY A 814 -12.91 -37.79 -14.20
N TRP A 815 -14.08 -38.43 -14.19
CA TRP A 815 -15.37 -37.74 -14.19
C TRP A 815 -15.64 -36.89 -12.95
N MET A 816 -15.29 -37.39 -11.75
CA MET A 816 -15.44 -36.60 -10.52
C MET A 816 -14.52 -35.38 -10.52
N SER A 817 -13.32 -35.50 -11.08
CA SER A 817 -12.41 -34.36 -11.18
C SER A 817 -12.89 -33.28 -12.16
N ARG A 818 -13.39 -33.69 -13.33
CA ARG A 818 -14.01 -32.76 -14.31
C ARG A 818 -15.23 -32.06 -13.73
N THR A 819 -16.06 -32.81 -13.00
CA THR A 819 -17.26 -32.27 -12.35
C THR A 819 -16.89 -31.26 -11.24
N ALA A 820 -15.91 -31.58 -10.40
CA ALA A 820 -15.47 -30.70 -9.32
C ALA A 820 -14.86 -29.40 -9.88
N LEU A 821 -14.07 -29.50 -10.95
CA LEU A 821 -13.58 -28.33 -11.68
C LEU A 821 -14.71 -27.44 -12.19
N GLU A 822 -15.72 -28.03 -12.82
CA GLU A 822 -16.82 -27.25 -13.39
C GLU A 822 -17.70 -26.62 -12.29
N LEU A 823 -17.92 -27.31 -11.17
CA LEU A 823 -18.64 -26.74 -10.03
C LEU A 823 -17.88 -25.58 -9.38
N VAL A 824 -16.55 -25.68 -9.23
CA VAL A 824 -15.70 -24.61 -8.69
C VAL A 824 -15.50 -23.47 -9.69
N GLY A 825 -15.33 -23.76 -10.98
CA GLY A 825 -15.27 -22.73 -12.02
C GLY A 825 -16.59 -21.96 -12.08
N GLN A 826 -17.67 -22.71 -12.23
CA GLN A 826 -19.07 -22.35 -12.11
C GLN A 826 -19.39 -21.39 -10.97
N GLY A 827 -19.52 -22.00 -9.79
CA GLY A 827 -19.99 -21.35 -8.57
C GLY A 827 -18.90 -20.58 -7.83
N GLY A 828 -17.63 -20.87 -8.08
CA GLY A 828 -16.51 -20.18 -7.45
C GLY A 828 -16.04 -18.96 -8.26
N LEU A 829 -15.76 -19.13 -9.55
CA LEU A 829 -15.09 -18.11 -10.37
C LEU A 829 -16.00 -17.41 -11.38
N GLY A 830 -17.21 -17.94 -11.59
CA GLY A 830 -18.09 -17.52 -12.67
C GLY A 830 -17.59 -17.96 -14.05
N HIS A 831 -16.73 -18.97 -14.17
CA HIS A 831 -16.13 -19.38 -15.44
C HIS A 831 -16.34 -20.87 -15.71
N SER A 832 -16.75 -21.24 -16.92
CA SER A 832 -16.92 -22.64 -17.33
C SER A 832 -15.62 -23.13 -17.98
N PHE A 833 -15.08 -24.24 -17.47
CA PHE A 833 -13.84 -24.84 -17.99
C PHE A 833 -14.11 -26.11 -18.80
N ASP A 834 -15.22 -26.79 -18.52
CA ASP A 834 -15.51 -28.09 -19.12
C ASP A 834 -17.01 -28.21 -19.46
N PRO A 835 -17.39 -28.47 -20.72
CA PRO A 835 -18.79 -28.64 -21.10
C PRO A 835 -19.44 -29.90 -20.48
N LEU A 836 -18.65 -30.84 -19.93
CA LEU A 836 -19.02 -32.14 -19.36
C LEU A 836 -19.70 -33.13 -20.34
N THR A 837 -19.87 -32.76 -21.61
CA THR A 837 -20.55 -33.59 -22.61
C THR A 837 -19.58 -34.47 -23.41
N GLU A 838 -18.39 -33.96 -23.74
CA GLU A 838 -17.35 -34.62 -24.54
C GLU A 838 -16.01 -34.63 -23.80
N GLU A 839 -15.10 -35.53 -24.13
CA GLU A 839 -13.76 -35.56 -23.51
C GLU A 839 -12.89 -34.46 -24.14
N THR A 840 -12.80 -33.32 -23.45
CA THR A 840 -11.95 -32.18 -23.84
C THR A 840 -10.72 -32.08 -22.94
N THR A 841 -9.56 -31.77 -23.51
CA THR A 841 -8.31 -31.53 -22.77
C THR A 841 -8.01 -30.04 -22.74
N ASP A 842 -8.23 -29.39 -21.60
CA ASP A 842 -7.76 -28.02 -21.34
C ASP A 842 -6.42 -28.08 -20.57
N GLU A 843 -5.48 -27.22 -20.90
CA GLU A 843 -4.15 -27.16 -20.28
C GLU A 843 -4.20 -26.72 -18.80
N TYR A 844 -5.20 -25.92 -18.42
CA TYR A 844 -5.29 -25.34 -17.08
C TYR A 844 -5.69 -26.37 -16.00
N PRO A 845 -6.73 -27.21 -16.18
CA PRO A 845 -7.03 -28.31 -15.25
C PRO A 845 -5.90 -29.33 -15.10
N GLU A 846 -5.21 -29.64 -16.19
CA GLU A 846 -4.05 -30.54 -16.15
C GLU A 846 -2.89 -29.93 -15.37
N ALA A 847 -2.67 -28.61 -15.49
CA ALA A 847 -1.69 -27.89 -14.67
C ALA A 847 -2.04 -27.97 -13.17
N VAL A 848 -3.31 -27.78 -12.81
CA VAL A 848 -3.80 -27.87 -11.43
C VAL A 848 -3.54 -29.27 -10.84
N LYS A 849 -3.94 -30.33 -11.57
CA LYS A 849 -3.70 -31.71 -11.14
C LYS A 849 -2.22 -32.07 -11.03
N ALA A 850 -1.41 -31.55 -11.94
CA ALA A 850 0.03 -31.80 -11.94
C ALA A 850 0.76 -31.06 -10.80
N LEU A 851 0.14 -30.05 -10.19
CA LEU A 851 0.79 -29.18 -9.21
C LEU A 851 1.25 -29.93 -7.95
N VAL A 852 0.33 -30.59 -7.24
CA VAL A 852 0.63 -31.24 -5.95
C VAL A 852 1.62 -32.41 -6.12
N PRO A 853 1.46 -33.32 -7.11
CA PRO A 853 2.42 -34.38 -7.35
C PRO A 853 3.81 -33.83 -7.71
N THR A 854 3.89 -32.84 -8.60
CA THR A 854 5.18 -32.22 -8.99
C THR A 854 5.84 -31.56 -7.79
N PHE A 855 5.08 -30.82 -6.98
CA PHE A 855 5.56 -30.17 -5.77
C PHE A 855 6.13 -31.16 -4.75
N ASN A 856 5.48 -32.31 -4.54
CA ASN A 856 5.93 -33.32 -3.58
C ASN A 856 7.22 -34.03 -3.99
N THR A 857 7.54 -34.10 -5.29
CA THR A 857 8.85 -34.61 -5.73
C THR A 857 10.04 -33.74 -5.30
N LEU A 858 9.77 -32.49 -4.87
CA LEU A 858 10.79 -31.48 -4.54
C LEU A 858 11.04 -31.36 -3.02
N GLY A 859 10.68 -32.36 -2.21
CA GLY A 859 10.72 -32.29 -0.74
C GLY A 859 12.04 -31.77 -0.14
N PHE A 860 13.20 -32.17 -0.69
CA PHE A 860 14.49 -31.61 -0.25
C PHE A 860 14.66 -30.13 -0.62
N ALA A 861 14.24 -29.73 -1.83
CA ALA A 861 14.31 -28.34 -2.28
C ALA A 861 13.42 -27.41 -1.44
N GLN A 862 12.30 -27.91 -0.92
CA GLN A 862 11.41 -27.16 0.01
C GLN A 862 12.13 -26.76 1.31
N THR A 863 13.11 -27.54 1.77
CA THR A 863 13.90 -27.22 2.96
C THR A 863 14.85 -26.03 2.72
N ILE A 864 15.28 -25.83 1.47
CA ILE A 864 16.23 -24.77 1.08
C ILE A 864 15.49 -23.51 0.59
N LEU A 865 14.25 -23.66 0.11
CA LEU A 865 13.46 -22.59 -0.50
C LEU A 865 13.30 -21.31 0.38
N PRO A 866 13.13 -21.38 1.71
CA PRO A 866 13.04 -20.19 2.57
C PRO A 866 14.29 -19.31 2.55
N PHE A 867 15.45 -19.87 2.18
CA PHE A 867 16.69 -19.10 2.05
C PHE A 867 16.75 -18.37 0.70
N VAL A 868 16.11 -18.90 -0.33
CA VAL A 868 16.06 -18.32 -1.68
C VAL A 868 15.35 -16.96 -1.69
N LYS A 869 14.39 -16.71 -0.79
CA LYS A 869 13.72 -15.41 -0.69
C LYS A 869 14.67 -14.28 -0.26
N TYR A 870 15.79 -14.61 0.38
CA TYR A 870 16.82 -13.64 0.77
C TYR A 870 17.91 -13.46 -0.31
N MET A 871 17.85 -14.24 -1.40
CA MET A 871 18.83 -14.20 -2.49
C MET A 871 18.47 -13.11 -3.52
N GLY A 872 18.59 -11.85 -3.12
CA GLY A 872 18.53 -10.70 -4.03
C GLY A 872 17.14 -10.40 -4.63
N PRO A 873 17.08 -9.46 -5.60
CA PRO A 873 15.82 -8.98 -6.18
C PRO A 873 15.09 -10.05 -7.00
N THR A 874 13.78 -9.91 -7.18
CA THR A 874 12.91 -10.89 -7.86
C THR A 874 13.39 -11.27 -9.27
N TRP A 875 13.88 -10.30 -10.05
CA TRP A 875 14.42 -10.57 -11.40
C TRP A 875 15.65 -11.49 -11.36
N LEU A 876 16.50 -11.36 -10.33
CA LEU A 876 17.69 -12.21 -10.16
C LEU A 876 17.29 -13.61 -9.76
N ARG A 877 16.34 -13.75 -8.82
CA ARG A 877 15.78 -15.04 -8.42
C ARG A 877 15.14 -15.76 -9.61
N ARG A 878 14.41 -15.04 -10.46
CA ARG A 878 13.82 -15.59 -11.69
C ARG A 878 14.90 -16.08 -12.66
N LYS A 879 15.92 -15.25 -12.94
CA LYS A 879 17.04 -15.64 -13.80
C LYS A 879 17.83 -16.83 -13.25
N MET A 880 18.02 -16.90 -11.93
CA MET A 880 18.65 -18.06 -11.29
C MET A 880 17.79 -19.32 -11.44
N LEU A 881 16.47 -19.19 -11.26
CA LEU A 881 15.53 -20.29 -11.45
C LEU A 881 15.57 -20.82 -12.89
N ASP A 882 15.67 -19.94 -13.89
CA ASP A 882 15.78 -20.32 -15.31
C ASP A 882 17.07 -21.12 -15.61
N LEU A 883 18.11 -20.99 -14.78
CA LEU A 883 19.37 -21.72 -14.90
C LEU A 883 19.38 -23.06 -14.16
N VAL A 884 18.36 -23.38 -13.34
CA VAL A 884 18.31 -24.63 -12.57
C VAL A 884 17.99 -25.81 -13.51
N PRO A 885 18.92 -26.78 -13.71
CA PRO A 885 18.74 -27.87 -14.67
C PRO A 885 17.84 -29.01 -14.15
N LEU A 886 17.00 -28.76 -13.13
CA LEU A 886 16.11 -29.77 -12.54
C LEU A 886 14.75 -29.73 -13.25
N SER A 887 14.44 -30.81 -13.96
CA SER A 887 13.20 -30.95 -14.75
C SER A 887 11.93 -30.69 -13.95
N ASN A 888 11.83 -31.23 -12.72
CA ASN A 888 10.66 -31.03 -11.87
C ASN A 888 10.52 -29.59 -11.34
N VAL A 889 11.64 -28.86 -11.19
CA VAL A 889 11.62 -27.44 -10.81
C VAL A 889 11.11 -26.60 -11.99
N GLN A 890 11.60 -26.86 -13.21
CA GLN A 890 11.12 -26.19 -14.42
C GLN A 890 9.65 -26.52 -14.71
N ARG A 891 9.24 -27.78 -14.51
CA ARG A 891 7.85 -28.22 -14.61
C ARG A 891 6.96 -27.46 -13.63
N LEU A 892 7.35 -27.35 -12.36
CA LEU A 892 6.58 -26.61 -11.35
C LEU A 892 6.47 -25.12 -11.69
N LYS A 893 7.57 -24.51 -12.15
CA LYS A 893 7.59 -23.12 -12.64
C LYS A 893 6.56 -22.93 -13.75
N ASN A 894 6.59 -23.78 -14.79
CA ASN A 894 5.69 -23.65 -15.93
C ASN A 894 4.22 -23.86 -15.55
N ILE A 895 3.93 -24.83 -14.66
CA ILE A 895 2.58 -25.03 -14.10
C ILE A 895 2.11 -23.76 -13.38
N THR A 896 2.98 -23.18 -12.55
CA THR A 896 2.66 -21.97 -11.77
C THR A 896 2.43 -20.75 -12.66
N ASP A 897 3.28 -20.57 -13.68
CA ASP A 897 3.17 -19.47 -14.65
C ASP A 897 1.82 -19.57 -15.41
N LEU A 898 1.49 -20.75 -15.94
CA LEU A 898 0.21 -20.99 -16.62
C LEU A 898 -0.99 -20.76 -15.69
N MET A 899 -0.91 -21.25 -14.45
CA MET A 899 -1.98 -21.05 -13.47
C MET A 899 -2.21 -19.56 -13.18
N HIS A 900 -1.13 -18.79 -13.05
CA HIS A 900 -1.19 -17.36 -12.79
C HIS A 900 -1.75 -16.58 -13.98
N GLU A 901 -1.26 -16.85 -15.19
CA GLU A 901 -1.69 -16.19 -16.43
C GLU A 901 -3.21 -16.34 -16.63
N ARG A 902 -3.74 -17.57 -16.50
CA ARG A 902 -5.17 -17.84 -16.63
C ARG A 902 -6.01 -17.18 -15.54
N SER A 903 -5.54 -17.18 -14.29
CA SER A 903 -6.24 -16.47 -13.20
C SER A 903 -6.30 -14.96 -13.45
N VAL A 904 -5.23 -14.37 -14.02
CA VAL A 904 -5.22 -12.94 -14.39
C VAL A 904 -6.21 -12.63 -15.51
N GLU A 905 -6.30 -13.49 -16.53
CA GLU A 905 -7.26 -13.37 -17.63
C GLU A 905 -8.71 -13.32 -17.12
N ILE A 906 -9.11 -14.34 -16.35
CA ILE A 906 -10.47 -14.47 -15.79
C ILE A 906 -10.78 -13.28 -14.87
N TYR A 907 -9.82 -12.87 -14.03
CA TYR A 907 -9.99 -11.72 -13.14
C TYR A 907 -10.25 -10.42 -13.90
N LYS A 908 -9.45 -10.13 -14.93
CA LYS A 908 -9.56 -8.88 -15.71
C LYS A 908 -10.89 -8.81 -16.45
N GLU A 909 -11.33 -9.92 -17.03
CA GLU A 909 -12.63 -10.02 -17.69
C GLU A 909 -13.76 -9.66 -16.72
N ARG A 910 -13.79 -10.31 -15.55
CA ARG A 910 -14.82 -10.11 -14.51
C ARG A 910 -14.81 -8.70 -13.94
N LYS A 911 -13.62 -8.17 -13.62
CA LYS A 911 -13.47 -6.80 -13.11
C LYS A 911 -13.96 -5.76 -14.11
N THR A 912 -13.68 -5.96 -15.40
CA THR A 912 -14.12 -5.04 -16.46
C THR A 912 -15.65 -5.05 -16.60
N ALA A 913 -16.28 -6.23 -16.59
CA ALA A 913 -17.73 -6.36 -16.63
C ALA A 913 -18.41 -5.69 -15.43
N ALA A 914 -17.85 -5.84 -14.23
CA ALA A 914 -18.35 -5.19 -13.02
C ALA A 914 -18.26 -3.65 -13.06
N LEU A 915 -17.15 -3.09 -13.56
CA LEU A 915 -16.97 -1.64 -13.66
C LEU A 915 -17.87 -0.98 -14.72
N ARG A 916 -18.25 -1.71 -15.77
CA ARG A 916 -19.12 -1.20 -16.85
C ARG A 916 -20.62 -1.30 -16.54
N GLY A 917 -20.99 -1.88 -15.40
CA GLY A 917 -22.40 -2.12 -15.08
C GLY A 917 -23.08 -3.11 -16.03
N GLU A 918 -22.31 -3.98 -16.69
CA GLU A 918 -22.82 -4.98 -17.62
C GLU A 918 -23.40 -6.17 -16.84
N GLU A 919 -24.51 -5.95 -16.12
CA GLU A 919 -25.19 -6.97 -15.33
C GLU A 919 -25.52 -8.22 -16.16
N SER A 920 -25.79 -8.08 -17.46
CA SER A 920 -26.03 -9.20 -18.36
C SER A 920 -24.83 -10.14 -18.52
N MET A 921 -23.59 -9.62 -18.53
CA MET A 921 -22.36 -10.41 -18.63
C MET A 921 -22.00 -11.09 -17.30
N LEU A 922 -22.19 -10.40 -16.18
CA LEU A 922 -22.02 -11.00 -14.84
C LEU A 922 -23.05 -12.09 -14.57
N ASN A 923 -24.27 -11.94 -15.10
CA ASN A 923 -25.37 -12.88 -14.90
C ASN A 923 -25.36 -14.08 -15.86
N GLN A 924 -24.46 -14.14 -16.85
CA GLN A 924 -24.39 -15.27 -17.79
C GLN A 924 -24.06 -16.61 -17.12
N VAL A 925 -23.22 -16.60 -16.09
CA VAL A 925 -22.74 -17.80 -15.39
C VAL A 925 -23.11 -17.68 -13.91
N ALA A 926 -23.79 -18.70 -13.36
CA ALA A 926 -24.33 -18.71 -12.00
C ALA A 926 -25.22 -17.49 -11.62
N GLY A 927 -25.75 -16.74 -12.60
CA GLY A 927 -26.61 -15.58 -12.36
C GLY A 927 -25.95 -14.45 -11.55
N GLY A 928 -24.62 -14.26 -11.67
CA GLY A 928 -23.86 -13.20 -10.98
C GLY A 928 -23.66 -13.46 -9.48
N LYS A 929 -23.99 -14.68 -9.03
CA LYS A 929 -23.93 -15.11 -7.63
C LYS A 929 -22.75 -16.04 -7.35
N ASP A 930 -21.77 -16.11 -8.23
CA ASP A 930 -20.53 -16.85 -7.96
C ASP A 930 -19.69 -16.15 -6.87
N VAL A 931 -18.82 -16.92 -6.21
CA VAL A 931 -17.99 -16.46 -5.10
C VAL A 931 -17.15 -15.24 -5.49
N MET A 932 -16.56 -15.22 -6.69
CA MET A 932 -15.70 -14.13 -7.15
C MET A 932 -16.48 -12.86 -7.48
N SER A 933 -17.64 -12.94 -8.12
CA SER A 933 -18.50 -11.79 -8.40
C SER A 933 -18.99 -11.13 -7.11
N VAL A 934 -19.42 -11.93 -6.12
CA VAL A 934 -19.84 -11.41 -4.81
C VAL A 934 -18.65 -10.84 -4.03
N LEU A 935 -17.49 -11.50 -4.08
CA LEU A 935 -16.26 -10.98 -3.47
C LEU A 935 -15.82 -9.65 -4.09
N LEU A 936 -15.84 -9.53 -5.43
CA LEU A 936 -15.50 -8.30 -6.15
C LEU A 936 -16.43 -7.16 -5.73
N LYS A 937 -17.74 -7.42 -5.67
CA LYS A 937 -18.73 -6.44 -5.21
C LYS A 937 -18.46 -6.02 -3.76
N ALA A 938 -18.30 -6.97 -2.85
CA ALA A 938 -18.00 -6.68 -1.45
C ALA A 938 -16.67 -5.91 -1.29
N ASN A 939 -15.67 -6.20 -2.13
CA ASN A 939 -14.39 -5.51 -2.11
C ASN A 939 -14.46 -4.07 -2.65
N LEU A 940 -15.32 -3.82 -3.64
CA LEU A 940 -15.59 -2.47 -4.15
C LEU A 940 -16.38 -1.63 -3.13
N GLU A 941 -17.27 -2.27 -2.38
CA GLU A 941 -18.08 -1.64 -1.32
C GLU A 941 -17.35 -1.51 0.04
N ALA A 942 -16.20 -2.17 0.22
CA ALA A 942 -15.43 -2.13 1.46
C ALA A 942 -14.66 -0.81 1.64
N ASP A 943 -14.54 -0.39 2.91
CA ASP A 943 -13.64 0.69 3.35
C ASP A 943 -12.19 0.39 2.97
N ASP A 944 -11.37 1.43 2.80
CA ASP A 944 -9.99 1.29 2.31
C ASP A 944 -9.11 0.38 3.20
N GLU A 945 -9.40 0.29 4.51
CA GLU A 945 -8.68 -0.60 5.43
C GLU A 945 -8.98 -2.10 5.21
N ASP A 946 -10.22 -2.43 4.82
CA ASP A 946 -10.72 -3.79 4.61
C ASP A 946 -10.58 -4.25 3.15
N ARG A 947 -10.39 -3.33 2.20
CA ARG A 947 -10.21 -3.61 0.78
C ARG A 947 -8.97 -4.46 0.49
N LEU A 948 -9.17 -5.54 -0.26
CA LEU A 948 -8.12 -6.42 -0.75
C LEU A 948 -7.52 -5.88 -2.06
N PRO A 949 -6.18 -5.82 -2.18
CA PRO A 949 -5.50 -5.53 -3.44
C PRO A 949 -5.81 -6.56 -4.52
N ASP A 950 -5.72 -6.15 -5.79
CA ASP A 950 -5.95 -7.03 -6.95
C ASP A 950 -5.13 -8.34 -6.89
N GLU A 951 -3.87 -8.28 -6.46
CA GLU A 951 -3.00 -9.47 -6.34
C GLU A 951 -3.56 -10.48 -5.33
N GLU A 952 -4.17 -10.03 -4.23
CA GLU A 952 -4.80 -10.91 -3.25
C GLU A 952 -6.08 -11.55 -3.79
N LEU A 953 -6.83 -10.84 -4.64
CA LEU A 953 -8.03 -11.34 -5.30
C LEU A 953 -7.70 -12.38 -6.38
N ILE A 954 -6.69 -12.10 -7.22
CA ILE A 954 -6.19 -13.04 -8.23
C ILE A 954 -5.69 -14.33 -7.56
N ALA A 955 -4.98 -14.21 -6.44
CA ALA A 955 -4.49 -15.37 -5.70
C ALA A 955 -5.61 -16.23 -5.08
N GLN A 956 -6.81 -15.67 -4.83
CA GLN A 956 -7.95 -16.49 -4.39
C GLN A 956 -8.44 -17.45 -5.48
N MET A 957 -8.31 -17.08 -6.76
CA MET A 957 -8.73 -17.96 -7.87
C MET A 957 -7.96 -19.28 -7.86
N SER A 958 -6.62 -19.19 -7.86
CA SER A 958 -5.73 -20.35 -7.76
C SER A 958 -5.94 -21.12 -6.46
N THR A 959 -6.25 -20.41 -5.36
CA THR A 959 -6.55 -21.02 -4.06
C THR A 959 -7.82 -21.87 -4.10
N PHE A 960 -8.92 -21.36 -4.67
CA PHE A 960 -10.20 -22.07 -4.71
C PHE A 960 -10.16 -23.28 -5.62
N ILE A 961 -9.51 -23.17 -6.78
CA ILE A 961 -9.36 -24.29 -7.71
C ILE A 961 -8.54 -25.42 -7.07
N LEU A 962 -7.36 -25.09 -6.52
CA LEU A 962 -6.52 -26.11 -5.87
C LEU A 962 -7.25 -26.79 -4.71
N ALA A 963 -7.90 -26.00 -3.84
CA ALA A 963 -8.55 -26.53 -2.66
C ALA A 963 -9.82 -27.33 -2.98
N GLY A 964 -10.62 -26.88 -3.95
CA GLY A 964 -11.93 -27.42 -4.26
C GLY A 964 -11.92 -28.66 -5.16
N VAL A 965 -11.00 -28.74 -6.13
CA VAL A 965 -11.04 -29.77 -7.17
C VAL A 965 -10.48 -31.10 -6.68
N ASP A 966 -9.21 -31.16 -6.29
CA ASP A 966 -8.53 -32.42 -5.95
C ASP A 966 -9.13 -33.10 -4.71
N THR A 967 -9.54 -32.33 -3.70
CA THR A 967 -10.03 -32.91 -2.45
C THR A 967 -11.44 -33.50 -2.60
N THR A 968 -12.37 -32.77 -3.23
CA THR A 968 -13.77 -33.19 -3.36
C THR A 968 -13.92 -34.31 -4.40
N SER A 969 -13.20 -34.25 -5.52
CA SER A 969 -13.24 -35.29 -6.54
C SER A 969 -12.75 -36.65 -6.01
N ASN A 970 -11.65 -36.66 -5.25
CA ASN A 970 -11.14 -37.88 -4.63
C ASN A 970 -12.06 -38.40 -3.51
N ALA A 971 -12.74 -37.52 -2.77
CA ALA A 971 -13.76 -37.93 -1.79
C ALA A 971 -14.95 -38.62 -2.47
N LEU A 972 -15.47 -38.04 -3.55
CA LEU A 972 -16.55 -38.62 -4.36
C LEU A 972 -16.16 -39.98 -4.96
N ALA A 973 -14.98 -40.06 -5.58
CA ALA A 973 -14.43 -41.30 -6.13
C ALA A 973 -14.31 -42.38 -5.04
N ARG A 974 -13.90 -41.99 -3.83
CA ARG A 974 -13.83 -42.90 -2.68
C ARG A 974 -15.20 -43.40 -2.25
N ILE A 975 -16.19 -42.52 -2.15
CA ILE A 975 -17.56 -42.90 -1.77
C ILE A 975 -18.12 -43.90 -2.78
N LEU A 976 -18.01 -43.63 -4.08
CA LEU A 976 -18.52 -44.52 -5.12
C LEU A 976 -17.79 -45.88 -5.11
N HIS A 977 -16.49 -45.90 -4.86
CA HIS A 977 -15.75 -47.15 -4.66
C HIS A 977 -16.24 -47.96 -3.44
N LEU A 978 -16.49 -47.30 -2.31
CA LEU A 978 -17.00 -47.96 -1.10
C LEU A 978 -18.43 -48.47 -1.27
N LEU A 979 -19.27 -47.75 -2.02
CA LEU A 979 -20.61 -48.22 -2.39
C LEU A 979 -20.57 -49.42 -3.33
N ALA A 980 -19.59 -49.49 -4.24
CA ALA A 980 -19.37 -50.66 -5.09
C ALA A 980 -18.87 -51.87 -4.28
N LEU A 981 -18.04 -51.64 -3.24
CA LEU A 981 -17.62 -52.67 -2.29
C LEU A 981 -18.76 -53.17 -1.40
N ASN A 982 -19.78 -52.33 -1.15
CA ASN A 982 -20.86 -52.61 -0.22
C ASN A 982 -22.24 -52.41 -0.89
N PRO A 983 -22.69 -53.35 -1.75
CA PRO A 983 -23.96 -53.24 -2.47
C PRO A 983 -25.18 -53.01 -1.57
N SER A 984 -25.21 -53.63 -0.37
CA SER A 984 -26.30 -53.44 0.59
C SER A 984 -26.41 -51.99 1.10
N VAL A 985 -25.28 -51.32 1.31
CA VAL A 985 -25.22 -49.90 1.68
C VAL A 985 -25.64 -49.03 0.50
N GLN A 986 -25.22 -49.40 -0.71
CA GLN A 986 -25.63 -48.72 -1.95
C GLN A 986 -27.15 -48.78 -2.15
N ASP A 987 -27.76 -49.94 -1.95
CA ASP A 987 -29.21 -50.13 -2.09
C ASP A 987 -30.00 -49.37 -1.01
N LYS A 988 -29.50 -49.36 0.23
CA LYS A 988 -30.11 -48.60 1.33
C LYS A 988 -30.02 -47.08 1.10
N LEU A 989 -28.89 -46.59 0.61
CA LEU A 989 -28.74 -45.19 0.21
C LEU A 989 -29.65 -44.84 -0.96
N ARG A 990 -29.76 -45.72 -1.95
CA ARG A 990 -30.68 -45.53 -3.08
C ARG A 990 -32.12 -45.46 -2.61
N THR A 991 -32.52 -46.30 -1.67
CA THR A 991 -33.89 -46.30 -1.12
C THR A 991 -34.23 -44.94 -0.49
N GLU A 992 -33.36 -44.41 0.38
CA GLU A 992 -33.55 -43.08 0.97
C GLU A 992 -33.63 -41.98 -0.10
N LEU A 993 -32.81 -42.05 -1.13
CA LEU A 993 -32.79 -41.05 -2.21
C LEU A 993 -34.04 -41.09 -3.09
N VAL A 994 -34.57 -42.29 -3.37
CA VAL A 994 -35.82 -42.48 -4.12
C VAL A 994 -37.01 -41.96 -3.32
N GLU A 995 -37.07 -42.26 -2.02
CA GLU A 995 -38.09 -41.74 -1.10
C GLU A 995 -38.05 -40.20 -1.02
N ALA A 996 -36.86 -39.63 -0.87
CA ALA A 996 -36.68 -38.18 -0.85
C ALA A 996 -37.12 -37.52 -2.17
N GLN A 997 -36.83 -38.13 -3.32
CA GLN A 997 -37.32 -37.62 -4.60
C GLN A 997 -38.84 -37.68 -4.70
N ALA A 998 -39.45 -38.79 -4.29
CA ALA A 998 -40.91 -38.94 -4.32
C ALA A 998 -41.59 -37.85 -3.47
N GLN A 999 -40.93 -37.43 -2.38
CA GLN A 999 -41.45 -36.41 -1.48
C GLN A 999 -41.18 -34.96 -1.94
N TYR A 1000 -39.98 -34.67 -2.46
CA TYR A 1000 -39.50 -33.30 -2.68
C TYR A 1000 -39.16 -32.94 -4.14
N GLY A 1001 -39.29 -33.90 -5.06
CA GLY A 1001 -39.01 -33.74 -6.49
C GLY A 1001 -37.59 -34.15 -6.91
N GLU A 1002 -37.34 -34.15 -8.22
CA GLU A 1002 -36.07 -34.63 -8.80
C GLU A 1002 -34.85 -33.82 -8.34
N ARG A 1003 -35.02 -32.50 -8.20
CA ARG A 1003 -34.00 -31.54 -7.75
C ARG A 1003 -34.24 -31.18 -6.28
N LEU A 1004 -33.61 -31.93 -5.38
CA LEU A 1004 -33.78 -31.74 -3.95
C LEU A 1004 -33.33 -30.34 -3.48
N PRO A 1005 -34.17 -29.59 -2.74
CA PRO A 1005 -33.77 -28.34 -2.11
C PRO A 1005 -32.62 -28.51 -1.11
N TYR A 1006 -31.83 -27.46 -0.91
CA TYR A 1006 -30.64 -27.48 -0.03
C TYR A 1006 -30.91 -28.04 1.37
N ASN A 1007 -31.96 -27.57 2.04
CA ASN A 1007 -32.26 -27.95 3.42
C ASN A 1007 -32.60 -29.45 3.52
N GLU A 1008 -33.27 -29.98 2.49
CA GLU A 1008 -33.83 -31.34 2.50
C GLU A 1008 -32.71 -32.32 2.14
N LEU A 1009 -31.93 -31.99 1.11
CA LEU A 1009 -30.70 -32.71 0.77
C LEU A 1009 -29.72 -32.76 1.95
N SER A 1010 -29.60 -31.67 2.70
CA SER A 1010 -28.68 -31.59 3.84
C SER A 1010 -29.11 -32.46 5.02
N GLN A 1011 -30.40 -32.79 5.14
CA GLN A 1011 -31.00 -33.51 6.26
C GLN A 1011 -31.19 -35.01 6.03
N LEU A 1012 -30.86 -35.54 4.85
CA LEU A 1012 -30.94 -36.98 4.57
C LEU A 1012 -29.99 -37.77 5.49
N PRO A 1013 -30.52 -38.57 6.45
CA PRO A 1013 -29.71 -39.14 7.52
C PRO A 1013 -28.69 -40.17 7.02
N TYR A 1014 -29.05 -41.04 6.08
CA TYR A 1014 -28.16 -42.09 5.59
C TYR A 1014 -27.13 -41.57 4.58
N MET A 1015 -27.51 -40.66 3.68
CA MET A 1015 -26.57 -39.92 2.84
C MET A 1015 -25.53 -39.18 3.68
N ASP A 1016 -25.97 -38.47 4.72
CA ASP A 1016 -25.06 -37.77 5.63
C ASP A 1016 -24.16 -38.75 6.38
N ALA A 1017 -24.69 -39.90 6.81
CA ALA A 1017 -23.93 -40.98 7.42
C ALA A 1017 -22.84 -41.55 6.49
N VAL A 1018 -23.16 -41.81 5.22
CA VAL A 1018 -22.21 -42.29 4.21
C VAL A 1018 -21.08 -41.28 3.97
N CYS A 1019 -21.42 -40.00 3.82
CA CYS A 1019 -20.44 -38.93 3.67
C CYS A 1019 -19.55 -38.78 4.91
N ARG A 1020 -20.14 -38.73 6.11
CA ARG A 1020 -19.39 -38.61 7.37
C ARG A 1020 -18.46 -39.80 7.61
N GLU A 1021 -18.95 -41.02 7.42
CA GLU A 1021 -18.15 -42.22 7.66
C GLU A 1021 -16.99 -42.34 6.67
N THR A 1022 -17.25 -42.00 5.40
CA THR A 1022 -16.19 -41.95 4.40
C THR A 1022 -15.15 -40.89 4.75
N MET A 1023 -15.56 -39.69 5.13
CA MET A 1023 -14.64 -38.61 5.52
C MET A 1023 -13.90 -38.87 6.84
N ARG A 1024 -14.44 -39.75 7.70
CA ARG A 1024 -13.80 -40.20 8.94
C ARG A 1024 -12.63 -41.14 8.63
N ILE A 1025 -12.87 -42.19 7.84
CA ILE A 1025 -11.86 -43.23 7.55
C ILE A 1025 -10.94 -42.83 6.40
N HIS A 1026 -11.47 -42.21 5.36
CA HIS A 1026 -10.74 -41.87 4.14
C HIS A 1026 -10.68 -40.36 3.96
N THR A 1027 -9.91 -39.70 4.83
CA THR A 1027 -9.65 -38.26 4.75
C THR A 1027 -8.90 -37.93 3.44
N PRO A 1028 -9.41 -37.06 2.55
CA PRO A 1028 -8.68 -36.67 1.34
C PRO A 1028 -7.29 -36.11 1.66
N VAL A 1029 -7.22 -35.24 2.68
CA VAL A 1029 -5.98 -34.73 3.26
C VAL A 1029 -5.78 -35.37 4.63
N SER A 1030 -4.77 -36.23 4.77
CA SER A 1030 -4.52 -37.06 5.96
C SER A 1030 -3.71 -36.37 7.06
N PHE A 1031 -3.24 -35.14 6.82
CA PHE A 1031 -2.52 -34.36 7.82
C PHE A 1031 -2.62 -32.85 7.60
N VAL A 1032 -2.34 -32.10 8.67
CA VAL A 1032 -2.01 -30.67 8.56
C VAL A 1032 -0.70 -30.39 9.31
N LEU A 1033 0.14 -29.53 8.75
CA LEU A 1033 1.42 -29.15 9.38
C LEU A 1033 1.24 -27.91 10.24
N ARG A 1034 1.90 -27.90 11.40
CA ARG A 1034 2.10 -26.72 12.23
C ARG A 1034 3.56 -26.60 12.65
N GLU A 1035 4.00 -25.40 12.99
CA GLU A 1035 5.34 -25.13 13.52
C GLU A 1035 5.22 -24.27 14.78
N ALA A 1036 5.88 -24.70 15.86
CA ALA A 1036 5.91 -23.93 17.09
C ALA A 1036 6.75 -22.65 16.93
N ARG A 1037 6.15 -21.48 17.14
CA ARG A 1037 6.83 -20.18 17.03
C ARG A 1037 7.76 -19.88 18.20
N GLU A 1038 7.50 -20.52 19.33
CA GLU A 1038 8.23 -20.34 20.59
C GLU A 1038 8.36 -21.69 21.31
N ASN A 1039 9.23 -21.74 22.33
CA ASN A 1039 9.30 -22.91 23.20
C ASN A 1039 7.99 -23.00 23.98
N THR A 1040 7.28 -24.11 23.82
CA THR A 1040 5.95 -24.29 24.40
C THR A 1040 5.80 -25.70 24.98
N LYS A 1041 4.65 -25.97 25.58
CA LYS A 1041 4.28 -27.29 26.09
C LYS A 1041 2.89 -27.65 25.59
N ILE A 1042 2.74 -28.87 25.08
CA ILE A 1042 1.43 -29.41 24.70
C ILE A 1042 0.98 -30.45 25.73
N PRO A 1043 -0.20 -30.30 26.34
CA PRO A 1043 -0.72 -31.31 27.24
C PRO A 1043 -1.16 -32.54 26.44
N VAL A 1044 -1.00 -33.72 27.04
CA VAL A 1044 -1.52 -34.99 26.51
C VAL A 1044 -2.80 -35.38 27.24
N THR A 1045 -3.66 -36.15 26.57
CA THR A 1045 -4.89 -36.70 27.17
C THR A 1045 -4.55 -37.70 28.26
N GLU A 1046 -3.63 -38.62 27.96
CA GLU A 1046 -3.09 -39.60 28.91
C GLU A 1046 -1.57 -39.45 29.01
N PRO A 1047 -0.96 -39.63 30.21
CA PRO A 1047 0.48 -39.54 30.37
C PRO A 1047 1.22 -40.55 29.47
N ILE A 1048 2.15 -40.07 28.64
CA ILE A 1048 2.95 -40.95 27.76
C ILE A 1048 4.25 -41.37 28.47
N ARG A 1049 4.69 -42.61 28.26
CA ARG A 1049 5.96 -43.10 28.83
C ARG A 1049 7.13 -42.69 27.94
N GLY A 1050 8.04 -41.88 28.48
CA GLY A 1050 9.28 -41.48 27.82
C GLY A 1050 10.26 -42.64 27.62
N VAL A 1051 11.25 -42.44 26.75
CA VAL A 1051 12.33 -43.41 26.50
C VAL A 1051 13.15 -43.68 27.76
N ASP A 1052 13.29 -42.69 28.64
CA ASP A 1052 13.95 -42.81 29.95
C ASP A 1052 13.07 -43.46 31.04
N GLY A 1053 11.84 -43.85 30.71
CA GLY A 1053 10.88 -44.48 31.62
C GLY A 1053 10.02 -43.51 32.43
N THR A 1054 10.24 -42.19 32.33
CA THR A 1054 9.41 -41.17 33.02
C THR A 1054 8.03 -41.04 32.38
N MET A 1055 7.02 -40.64 33.18
CA MET A 1055 5.67 -40.36 32.67
C MET A 1055 5.56 -38.87 32.32
N ILE A 1056 5.26 -38.58 31.06
CA ILE A 1056 5.17 -37.23 30.49
C ILE A 1056 3.70 -36.83 30.38
N THR A 1057 3.28 -35.86 31.18
CA THR A 1057 1.92 -35.28 31.15
C THR A 1057 1.81 -34.06 30.23
N GLU A 1058 2.95 -33.45 29.91
CA GLU A 1058 3.08 -32.32 28.99
C GLU A 1058 4.35 -32.49 28.16
N VAL A 1059 4.22 -32.46 26.84
CA VAL A 1059 5.35 -32.57 25.92
C VAL A 1059 5.94 -31.18 25.69
N ALA A 1060 7.22 -31.00 26.05
CA ALA A 1060 7.95 -29.78 25.73
C ALA A 1060 8.24 -29.75 24.22
N VAL A 1061 7.79 -28.70 23.55
CA VAL A 1061 7.93 -28.48 22.10
C VAL A 1061 8.86 -27.28 21.89
N PRO A 1062 10.12 -27.50 21.48
CA PRO A 1062 11.03 -26.42 21.16
C PRO A 1062 10.55 -25.56 19.98
N LYS A 1063 10.93 -24.28 19.97
CA LYS A 1063 10.73 -23.37 18.83
C LYS A 1063 11.25 -23.98 17.52
N GLY A 1064 10.48 -23.84 16.45
CA GLY A 1064 10.79 -24.35 15.11
C GLY A 1064 10.47 -25.84 14.93
N THR A 1065 9.89 -26.51 15.92
CA THR A 1065 9.46 -27.91 15.78
C THR A 1065 8.25 -27.98 14.86
N THR A 1066 8.38 -28.73 13.76
CA THR A 1066 7.25 -29.09 12.91
C THR A 1066 6.43 -30.22 13.55
N ILE A 1067 5.12 -30.02 13.57
CA ILE A 1067 4.12 -30.92 14.11
C ILE A 1067 3.23 -31.38 12.96
N PHE A 1068 3.32 -32.66 12.66
CA PHE A 1068 2.45 -33.38 11.76
C PHE A 1068 1.19 -33.81 12.51
N LEU A 1069 0.11 -33.06 12.31
CA LEU A 1069 -1.18 -33.35 12.93
C LEU A 1069 -1.92 -34.36 12.05
N ASN A 1070 -1.95 -35.62 12.47
CA ASN A 1070 -2.50 -36.72 11.69
C ASN A 1070 -4.03 -36.77 11.85
N THR A 1071 -4.74 -36.25 10.86
CA THR A 1071 -6.20 -36.13 10.87
C THR A 1071 -6.86 -37.50 10.75
N HIS A 1072 -6.29 -38.39 9.94
CA HIS A 1072 -6.76 -39.76 9.75
C HIS A 1072 -6.70 -40.57 11.06
N ALA A 1073 -5.59 -40.53 11.78
CA ALA A 1073 -5.41 -41.23 13.04
C ALA A 1073 -6.32 -40.70 14.15
N CYS A 1074 -6.57 -39.39 14.19
CA CYS A 1074 -7.53 -38.78 15.12
C CYS A 1074 -8.96 -39.24 14.84
N ASN A 1075 -9.39 -39.20 13.57
CA ASN A 1075 -10.72 -39.63 13.15
C ASN A 1075 -10.96 -41.14 13.30
N GLY A 1076 -9.89 -41.94 13.29
CA GLY A 1076 -9.93 -43.41 13.47
C GLY A 1076 -9.38 -43.87 14.82
N ASN A 1077 -9.38 -43.02 15.85
CA ASN A 1077 -8.84 -43.35 17.16
C ASN A 1077 -9.74 -44.37 17.88
N LYS A 1078 -9.24 -45.60 18.06
CA LYS A 1078 -9.96 -46.71 18.72
C LYS A 1078 -10.43 -46.36 20.14
N ALA A 1079 -9.68 -45.55 20.88
CA ALA A 1079 -10.08 -45.11 22.22
C ALA A 1079 -11.35 -44.25 22.23
N LEU A 1080 -11.66 -43.58 21.10
CA LEU A 1080 -12.84 -42.72 20.96
C LEU A 1080 -13.97 -43.42 20.22
N TRP A 1081 -13.63 -44.19 19.18
CA TRP A 1081 -14.59 -44.77 18.25
C TRP A 1081 -14.93 -46.24 18.50
N GLY A 1082 -14.19 -46.93 19.38
CA GLY A 1082 -14.34 -48.36 19.68
C GLY A 1082 -13.44 -49.26 18.85
N GLU A 1083 -13.54 -50.57 19.06
CA GLU A 1083 -12.73 -51.57 18.34
C GLU A 1083 -13.01 -51.60 16.83
N ASP A 1084 -14.26 -51.31 16.44
CA ASP A 1084 -14.67 -51.20 15.04
C ASP A 1084 -14.33 -49.82 14.41
N ALA A 1085 -13.43 -49.03 15.01
CA ALA A 1085 -13.06 -47.69 14.53
C ALA A 1085 -12.50 -47.68 13.10
N GLU A 1086 -11.88 -48.76 12.64
CA GLU A 1086 -11.32 -48.86 11.28
C GLU A 1086 -12.30 -49.45 10.27
N GLU A 1087 -13.47 -49.93 10.72
CA GLU A 1087 -14.53 -50.43 9.85
C GLU A 1087 -15.35 -49.28 9.27
N TRP A 1088 -15.57 -49.29 7.95
CA TRP A 1088 -16.47 -48.36 7.28
C TRP A 1088 -17.92 -48.78 7.49
N LYS A 1089 -18.58 -48.10 8.44
CA LYS A 1089 -19.91 -48.43 8.92
C LYS A 1089 -20.80 -47.17 9.03
N PRO A 1090 -21.49 -46.78 7.94
CA PRO A 1090 -22.37 -45.61 7.95
C PRO A 1090 -23.41 -45.64 9.07
N GLU A 1091 -23.96 -46.81 9.41
CA GLU A 1091 -24.95 -47.01 10.47
C GLU A 1091 -24.54 -46.44 11.83
N ARG A 1092 -23.24 -46.27 12.08
CA ARG A 1092 -22.71 -45.66 13.30
C ARG A 1092 -23.27 -44.25 13.55
N TRP A 1093 -23.57 -43.52 12.49
CA TRP A 1093 -24.09 -42.15 12.57
C TRP A 1093 -25.60 -42.07 12.77
N LEU A 1094 -26.31 -43.20 12.71
CA LEU A 1094 -27.75 -43.28 12.94
C LEU A 1094 -28.11 -43.53 14.42
N SER A 1095 -27.11 -43.82 15.26
CA SER A 1095 -27.26 -44.04 16.69
C SER A 1095 -26.53 -42.95 17.47
N PRO A 1096 -26.84 -42.74 18.77
CA PRO A 1096 -26.06 -41.85 19.63
C PRO A 1096 -24.57 -42.21 19.59
N LEU A 1097 -23.72 -41.18 19.48
CA LEU A 1097 -22.27 -41.36 19.40
C LEU A 1097 -21.69 -41.86 20.75
N PRO A 1098 -20.52 -42.51 20.76
CA PRO A 1098 -19.88 -42.94 22.00
C PRO A 1098 -19.66 -41.75 22.95
N ARG A 1099 -19.97 -41.95 24.24
CA ARG A 1099 -19.78 -40.91 25.27
C ARG A 1099 -18.33 -40.41 25.34
N SER A 1100 -17.36 -41.31 25.11
CA SER A 1100 -15.93 -40.96 25.04
C SER A 1100 -15.63 -39.93 23.95
N LEU A 1101 -16.33 -39.99 22.81
CA LEU A 1101 -16.19 -39.03 21.73
C LEU A 1101 -16.78 -37.65 22.09
N GLU A 1102 -17.96 -37.63 22.72
CA GLU A 1102 -18.61 -36.40 23.19
C GLU A 1102 -17.75 -35.68 24.25
N GLU A 1103 -17.16 -36.44 25.17
CA GLU A 1103 -16.28 -35.91 26.23
C GLU A 1103 -14.92 -35.47 25.69
N ALA A 1104 -14.40 -36.12 24.64
CA ALA A 1104 -13.09 -35.80 24.06
C ALA A 1104 -13.04 -34.43 23.36
N ARG A 1105 -14.18 -33.92 22.88
CA ARG A 1105 -14.30 -32.59 22.22
C ARG A 1105 -13.27 -32.38 21.10
N ILE A 1106 -13.31 -33.25 20.09
CA ILE A 1106 -12.45 -33.12 18.91
C ILE A 1106 -12.67 -31.73 18.28
N PRO A 1107 -11.60 -30.94 18.01
CA PRO A 1107 -11.73 -29.53 17.64
C PRO A 1107 -12.21 -29.29 16.19
N GLY A 1108 -12.47 -30.37 15.43
CA GLY A 1108 -12.82 -30.31 14.02
C GLY A 1108 -14.17 -29.65 13.75
N ILE A 1109 -14.25 -28.85 12.69
CA ILE A 1109 -15.45 -28.04 12.37
C ILE A 1109 -16.64 -28.84 11.80
N TYR A 1110 -16.42 -30.11 11.45
CA TYR A 1110 -17.43 -30.95 10.79
C TYR A 1110 -17.57 -32.27 11.53
N ALA A 1111 -18.74 -32.53 12.13
CA ALA A 1111 -19.10 -33.80 12.74
C ALA A 1111 -18.08 -34.36 13.76
N ASN A 1112 -17.38 -33.48 14.50
CA ASN A 1112 -16.26 -33.86 15.38
C ASN A 1112 -15.11 -34.58 14.63
N LEU A 1113 -14.91 -34.26 13.34
CA LEU A 1113 -13.87 -34.80 12.48
C LEU A 1113 -12.86 -33.73 12.09
N MET A 1114 -11.58 -34.11 12.08
CA MET A 1114 -10.47 -33.27 11.68
C MET A 1114 -10.33 -33.09 10.16
N THR A 1115 -11.21 -33.71 9.37
CA THR A 1115 -11.11 -33.76 7.90
C THR A 1115 -11.18 -32.38 7.25
N PHE A 1116 -11.95 -31.47 7.82
CA PHE A 1116 -12.04 -30.06 7.38
C PHE A 1116 -11.20 -29.11 8.26
N GLY A 1117 -10.29 -29.65 9.07
CA GLY A 1117 -9.47 -28.88 9.99
C GLY A 1117 -10.23 -28.27 11.16
N ALA A 1118 -9.56 -27.41 11.90
CA ALA A 1118 -10.06 -26.78 13.12
C ALA A 1118 -9.56 -25.33 13.27
N GLY A 1119 -10.25 -24.57 14.11
CA GLY A 1119 -9.88 -23.21 14.49
C GLY A 1119 -9.83 -22.21 13.33
N SER A 1120 -8.95 -21.21 13.45
CA SER A 1120 -8.83 -20.09 12.51
C SER A 1120 -8.46 -20.51 11.08
N PHE A 1121 -7.81 -21.66 10.92
CA PHE A 1121 -7.40 -22.23 9.62
C PHE A 1121 -8.27 -23.40 9.16
N SER A 1122 -9.46 -23.57 9.75
CA SER A 1122 -10.43 -24.55 9.27
C SER A 1122 -10.89 -24.26 7.84
N CYS A 1123 -11.26 -25.30 7.10
CA CYS A 1123 -11.72 -25.20 5.72
C CYS A 1123 -12.92 -24.25 5.63
N ILE A 1124 -12.77 -23.16 4.89
CA ILE A 1124 -13.86 -22.20 4.68
C ILE A 1124 -14.94 -22.77 3.74
N GLY A 1125 -14.54 -23.61 2.79
CA GLY A 1125 -15.41 -24.20 1.77
C GLY A 1125 -16.12 -25.50 2.18
N PHE A 1126 -16.10 -25.90 3.45
CA PHE A 1126 -16.63 -27.23 3.84
C PHE A 1126 -18.10 -27.42 3.47
N LYS A 1127 -18.94 -26.38 3.59
CA LYS A 1127 -20.37 -26.44 3.20
C LYS A 1127 -20.55 -26.56 1.68
N PHE A 1128 -19.67 -25.91 0.92
CA PHE A 1128 -19.65 -26.02 -0.55
C PHE A 1128 -19.32 -27.46 -0.95
N SER A 1129 -18.27 -28.05 -0.37
CA SER A 1129 -17.88 -29.44 -0.62
C SER A 1129 -18.99 -30.43 -0.20
N GLN A 1130 -19.65 -30.21 0.93
CA GLN A 1130 -20.80 -31.03 1.34
C GLN A 1130 -21.97 -30.94 0.35
N LEU A 1131 -22.29 -29.74 -0.12
CA LEU A 1131 -23.34 -29.55 -1.12
C LEU A 1131 -22.99 -30.28 -2.42
N GLU A 1132 -21.79 -30.05 -2.93
CA GLU A 1132 -21.24 -30.72 -4.12
C GLU A 1132 -21.35 -32.24 -4.00
N MET A 1133 -20.82 -32.83 -2.91
CA MET A 1133 -20.87 -34.28 -2.69
C MET A 1133 -22.31 -34.81 -2.69
N LYS A 1134 -23.21 -34.15 -1.96
CA LYS A 1134 -24.60 -34.62 -1.82
C LYS A 1134 -25.38 -34.50 -3.13
N VAL A 1135 -25.19 -33.42 -3.92
CA VAL A 1135 -25.85 -33.27 -5.22
C VAL A 1135 -25.37 -34.35 -6.20
N VAL A 1136 -24.06 -34.57 -6.30
CA VAL A 1136 -23.47 -35.61 -7.14
C VAL A 1136 -24.00 -36.99 -6.75
N LEU A 1137 -23.90 -37.36 -5.47
CA LEU A 1137 -24.32 -38.68 -5.00
C LEU A 1137 -25.83 -38.91 -5.13
N SER A 1138 -26.64 -37.90 -4.80
CA SER A 1138 -28.11 -38.01 -4.93
C SER A 1138 -28.56 -38.27 -6.37
N THR A 1139 -27.81 -37.74 -7.35
CA THR A 1139 -28.10 -37.96 -8.77
C THR A 1139 -27.56 -39.30 -9.25
N LEU A 1140 -26.29 -39.61 -8.93
CA LEU A 1140 -25.60 -40.77 -9.48
C LEU A 1140 -26.06 -42.10 -8.86
N VAL A 1141 -26.18 -42.20 -7.54
CA VAL A 1141 -26.57 -43.45 -6.86
C VAL A 1141 -28.01 -43.84 -7.19
N ARG A 1142 -28.86 -42.84 -7.43
CA ARG A 1142 -30.22 -43.03 -7.91
C ARG A 1142 -30.26 -43.56 -9.34
N SER A 1143 -29.46 -42.98 -10.23
CA SER A 1143 -29.51 -43.29 -11.67
C SER A 1143 -28.77 -44.57 -12.03
N PHE A 1144 -27.74 -44.92 -11.27
CA PHE A 1144 -26.80 -45.98 -11.63
C PHE A 1144 -26.49 -46.93 -10.47
N LYS A 1145 -26.18 -48.17 -10.83
CA LYS A 1145 -25.55 -49.15 -9.95
C LYS A 1145 -24.06 -49.20 -10.26
N PHE A 1146 -23.25 -49.17 -9.21
CA PHE A 1146 -21.80 -49.24 -9.25
C PHE A 1146 -21.35 -50.62 -8.73
N ASP A 1147 -20.57 -51.33 -9.54
CA ASP A 1147 -19.93 -52.61 -9.21
C ASP A 1147 -18.41 -52.50 -9.42
N LEU A 1148 -17.66 -53.40 -8.79
CA LEU A 1148 -16.19 -53.42 -8.89
C LEU A 1148 -15.71 -53.80 -10.31
N PRO A 1149 -14.58 -53.22 -10.76
CA PRO A 1149 -13.89 -53.67 -11.97
C PRO A 1149 -13.20 -55.02 -11.73
N GLU A 1150 -12.72 -55.66 -12.80
CA GLU A 1150 -11.90 -56.88 -12.68
C GLU A 1150 -10.50 -56.59 -12.12
N LYS A 1151 -9.95 -55.41 -12.43
CA LYS A 1151 -8.60 -55.01 -12.03
C LYS A 1151 -8.55 -54.46 -10.60
N PRO A 1152 -7.47 -54.72 -9.85
CA PRO A 1152 -7.34 -54.22 -8.48
C PRO A 1152 -7.19 -52.69 -8.45
N ILE A 1153 -7.80 -52.09 -7.43
CA ILE A 1153 -7.75 -50.65 -7.17
C ILE A 1153 -6.78 -50.40 -6.02
N THR A 1154 -5.77 -49.54 -6.25
CA THR A 1154 -4.83 -49.11 -5.21
C THR A 1154 -5.06 -47.65 -4.90
N TRP A 1155 -5.13 -47.30 -3.62
CA TRP A 1155 -5.20 -45.91 -3.19
C TRP A 1155 -3.85 -45.45 -2.69
N ASN A 1156 -3.41 -44.31 -3.23
CA ASN A 1156 -2.06 -43.79 -3.07
C ASN A 1156 -2.11 -42.42 -2.42
N PHE A 1157 -0.95 -41.99 -1.92
CA PHE A 1157 -0.77 -40.71 -1.30
C PHE A 1157 0.17 -39.80 -2.09
N SER A 1158 -0.24 -38.56 -2.37
CA SER A 1158 0.65 -37.51 -2.85
C SER A 1158 0.22 -36.16 -2.28
N GLY A 1159 0.05 -36.06 -0.97
CA GLY A 1159 -0.55 -34.88 -0.31
C GLY A 1159 -2.07 -34.98 -0.21
N VAL A 1160 -2.71 -35.49 -1.26
CA VAL A 1160 -4.10 -35.92 -1.28
C VAL A 1160 -4.14 -37.42 -1.61
N ASN A 1161 -5.12 -38.15 -1.08
CA ASN A 1161 -5.33 -39.56 -1.42
C ASN A 1161 -6.01 -39.69 -2.78
N PHE A 1162 -5.45 -40.50 -3.69
CA PHE A 1162 -6.00 -40.71 -5.05
C PHE A 1162 -5.93 -42.18 -5.48
N PRO A 1163 -6.88 -42.65 -6.31
CA PRO A 1163 -6.90 -44.02 -6.81
C PRO A 1163 -6.01 -44.19 -8.04
N THR A 1164 -5.41 -45.36 -8.19
CA THR A 1164 -4.76 -45.84 -9.42
C THR A 1164 -5.15 -47.29 -9.65
N MET A 1165 -5.12 -47.74 -10.89
CA MET A 1165 -5.33 -49.14 -11.24
C MET A 1165 -4.06 -49.75 -11.86
N ASP A 1166 -4.00 -51.07 -11.94
CA ASP A 1166 -2.82 -51.76 -12.49
C ASP A 1166 -2.62 -51.39 -13.98
N GLY A 1167 -1.63 -50.53 -14.22
CA GLY A 1167 -1.20 -50.01 -15.52
C GLY A 1167 0.29 -49.63 -15.53
N PRO A 1168 0.88 -49.33 -16.71
CA PRO A 1168 2.31 -49.05 -16.86
C PRO A 1168 2.75 -47.75 -16.16
N ASP A 1169 1.88 -46.74 -16.14
CA ASP A 1169 2.10 -45.51 -15.38
C ASP A 1169 1.29 -45.55 -14.09
N LYS A 1170 1.92 -46.03 -13.03
CA LYS A 1170 1.27 -46.06 -11.73
C LYS A 1170 0.96 -44.65 -11.22
N SER A 1171 1.53 -43.56 -11.74
CA SER A 1171 1.35 -42.20 -11.18
C SER A 1171 0.08 -41.49 -11.65
N LYS A 1172 -0.61 -42.03 -12.65
CA LYS A 1172 -1.83 -41.45 -13.23
C LYS A 1172 -3.07 -41.77 -12.37
N PRO A 1173 -3.79 -40.76 -11.82
CA PRO A 1173 -5.03 -41.00 -11.10
C PRO A 1173 -6.12 -41.57 -12.03
N GLU A 1174 -6.66 -42.73 -11.68
CA GLU A 1174 -7.76 -43.38 -12.43
C GLU A 1174 -8.51 -44.38 -11.54
N LEU A 1175 -9.82 -44.47 -11.73
CA LEU A 1175 -10.71 -45.40 -11.02
C LEU A 1175 -11.84 -45.84 -11.96
N PHE A 1176 -11.66 -46.95 -12.62
CA PHE A 1176 -12.71 -47.58 -13.41
C PHE A 1176 -13.66 -48.35 -12.49
N LEU A 1177 -14.95 -48.02 -12.52
CA LEU A 1177 -16.01 -48.82 -11.92
C LEU A 1177 -16.92 -49.35 -13.01
N LYS A 1178 -17.51 -50.53 -12.80
CA LYS A 1178 -18.55 -51.05 -13.69
C LYS A 1178 -19.87 -50.35 -13.35
N ILE A 1179 -20.39 -49.58 -14.29
CA ILE A 1179 -21.60 -48.78 -14.12
C ILE A 1179 -22.70 -49.33 -15.01
N GLN A 1180 -23.89 -49.50 -14.46
CA GLN A 1180 -25.10 -49.85 -15.20
C GLN A 1180 -26.29 -49.01 -14.74
N ARG A 1181 -27.28 -48.81 -15.62
CA ARG A 1181 -28.52 -48.12 -15.26
C ARG A 1181 -29.31 -48.94 -14.24
N VAL A 1182 -29.93 -48.25 -13.27
CA VAL A 1182 -30.94 -48.86 -12.40
C VAL A 1182 -32.25 -48.89 -13.17
N GLU A 1183 -32.88 -50.05 -13.29
CA GLU A 1183 -34.22 -50.17 -13.88
C GLU A 1183 -35.24 -49.47 -12.97
N GLU A 1184 -36.11 -48.64 -13.57
CA GLU A 1184 -37.12 -47.84 -12.85
C GLU A 1184 -38.19 -48.68 -12.15
#